data_AF-A0A8H5XIC3-F1
#
_entry.id   AF-A0A8H5XIC3-F1
#
_cell.length_a   1.000
_cell.length_b   1.000
_cell.length_c   1.000
_cell.angle_alpha   90.00
_cell.angle_beta   90.00
_cell.angle_gamma   90.00
#
_symmetry.space_group_name_H-M   'P 1'
#
loop_
_entity.id
_entity.type
_entity.pdbx_description
1 polymer ?
#
loop_
_entity_poly.entity_id
_entity_poly.type
_entity_poly.pdbx_seq_one_letter_code
_entity_poly.pdbx_strand_id
1 'polypeptide(L)'
;MAIPVGRTLFKKKEGILTLTSDHQLVTWTPNSGGPATVSLSINNITNLQQTPDSSPKVMLKIFEKVGDAEPATYLFHFNTAEAKEEAKAVKDLLSSLLASTRGNDGSVQKPSGASGGSSTPNPGAGGGSGSASMAFASAVNSQNASSSRWFDDSQLKNDIELQQSLMRKDTSLHQTYVEAMQTKPDSLSGAAFNSQFWSTRTNLLRAHAIEINQKKGAYNVLSTVKPKTVDGELKLNISVEQVQMIFAQHPLIKRVYNENVPKISEADFWSRFFLSRLSKKLRGERVAENDPNDPLFDKYDPAENTVAFQSKIMANQVPHFIDIEANEENQGGFKSGNAKDVEMRPRANIPIVKTLNSLSEKIMANVAPSDVNADDPDGGYNAYVQLALRDLKGDAKEHRIMLNVKEQNKFFSKHDSAPSKQAAVFERQVPSEVLFEIVGDLETLESDGAGGINIQAAMGFDEESESDEDTPKRPHVGSRFALLAADKDIMKGVRQQRAQKYGHETDAAEPMGLPVEISRKCSLTHATTIEFLHQFWNAFLSGDPDRAGELQYLAESLGRSLARINAVAEEADKEREEIIRSRKKEIRDHFQRTGKKIRWRSDNVRGGKAAVIALMQPTMNALEKAQADYSRALAAEGIQISTEA
;
A
#
# COMPACT_ATOMS: atom_id res chain seq x y z
N MET A 1 5.78 24.46 36.30
CA MET A 1 6.83 25.49 36.13
C MET A 1 6.22 26.83 36.52
N ALA A 2 6.93 27.70 37.23
CA ALA A 2 6.42 29.03 37.54
C ALA A 2 6.29 29.84 36.24
N ILE A 3 5.16 30.52 36.02
CA ILE A 3 4.94 31.34 34.83
C ILE A 3 5.61 32.70 35.08
N PRO A 4 6.69 33.04 34.36
CA PRO A 4 7.35 34.32 34.51
C PRO A 4 6.44 35.43 33.98
N VAL A 5 6.40 36.53 34.72
CA VAL A 5 5.62 37.72 34.39
C VAL A 5 6.61 38.81 33.99
N GLY A 6 6.49 39.34 32.78
CA GLY A 6 7.36 40.41 32.28
C GLY A 6 6.61 41.74 32.23
N ARG A 7 7.07 42.77 32.95
CA ARG A 7 6.45 44.11 32.86
C ARG A 7 7.03 44.88 31.69
N THR A 8 6.19 45.13 30.68
CA THR A 8 6.65 45.60 29.37
C THR A 8 5.82 46.78 28.83
N LEU A 9 6.51 47.66 28.11
CA LEU A 9 5.99 48.72 27.28
C LEU A 9 5.82 48.20 25.85
N PHE A 10 4.59 48.19 25.34
CA PHE A 10 4.27 47.87 23.95
C PHE A 10 3.53 49.05 23.31
N LYS A 11 4.02 49.55 22.16
CA LYS A 11 3.47 50.76 21.49
C LYS A 11 3.20 51.94 22.45
N LYS A 12 4.15 52.22 23.34
CA LYS A 12 4.08 53.28 24.39
C LYS A 12 3.02 53.07 25.48
N LYS A 13 2.40 51.90 25.58
CA LYS A 13 1.47 51.54 26.67
C LYS A 13 2.15 50.58 27.64
N GLU A 14 1.96 50.80 28.94
CA GLU A 14 2.44 49.89 29.99
C GLU A 14 1.51 48.69 30.11
N GLY A 15 2.10 47.50 30.25
CA GLY A 15 1.37 46.26 30.40
C GLY A 15 2.24 45.11 30.88
N ILE A 16 1.64 43.94 30.93
CA ILE A 16 2.20 42.72 31.46
C ILE A 16 2.21 41.68 30.34
N LEU A 17 3.38 41.07 30.10
CA LEU A 17 3.57 39.96 29.19
C LEU A 17 3.58 38.67 30.02
N THR A 18 2.65 37.76 29.73
CA THR A 18 2.48 36.49 30.43
C THR A 18 2.17 35.36 29.46
N LEU A 19 2.40 34.12 29.89
CA LEU A 19 1.90 32.95 29.17
C LEU A 19 0.60 32.47 29.83
N THR A 20 -0.32 31.95 29.03
CA THR A 20 -1.51 31.25 29.54
C THR A 20 -1.10 30.01 30.36
N SER A 21 -1.92 29.60 31.31
CA SER A 21 -1.73 28.38 32.14
C SER A 21 -1.40 27.13 31.35
N ASP A 22 -1.85 27.08 30.10
CA ASP A 22 -1.73 25.93 29.20
C ASP A 22 -0.46 25.99 28.34
N HIS A 23 0.38 27.03 28.50
CA HIS A 23 1.64 27.24 27.79
C HIS A 23 1.52 27.28 26.25
N GLN A 24 0.32 27.53 25.71
CA GLN A 24 0.08 27.57 24.25
C GLN A 24 0.04 28.99 23.66
N LEU A 25 -0.28 29.98 24.50
CA LEU A 25 -0.49 31.37 24.10
C LEU A 25 0.38 32.31 24.92
N VAL A 26 1.01 33.26 24.25
CA VAL A 26 1.69 34.41 24.84
C VAL A 26 0.73 35.58 24.79
N THR A 27 0.36 36.12 25.96
CA THR A 27 -0.61 37.20 26.07
C THR A 27 0.04 38.46 26.65
N TRP A 28 -0.31 39.61 26.09
CA TRP A 28 0.06 40.91 26.63
C TRP A 28 -1.18 41.68 27.06
N THR A 29 -1.23 42.08 28.33
CA THR A 29 -2.35 42.78 28.96
C THR A 29 -1.95 44.20 29.38
N PRO A 30 -2.66 45.25 28.95
CA PRO A 30 -2.35 46.62 29.37
C PRO A 30 -2.69 46.83 30.84
N ASN A 31 -1.88 47.63 31.56
CA ASN A 31 -2.07 47.93 32.98
C ASN A 31 -3.30 48.83 33.27
N SER A 32 -3.94 49.36 32.21
CA SER A 32 -5.13 50.19 32.28
C SER A 32 -6.45 49.41 32.49
N GLY A 33 -6.37 48.10 32.75
CA GLY A 33 -7.53 47.23 33.01
C GLY A 33 -8.37 46.96 31.75
N GLY A 34 -8.08 45.85 31.06
CA GLY A 34 -8.83 45.41 29.88
C GLY A 34 -8.38 44.03 29.37
N PRO A 35 -9.09 43.44 28.38
CA PRO A 35 -8.71 42.14 27.81
C PRO A 35 -7.34 42.21 27.11
N ALA A 36 -6.68 41.05 26.97
CA ALA A 36 -5.36 40.93 26.35
C ALA A 36 -5.35 41.58 24.95
N THR A 37 -4.52 42.61 24.78
CA THR A 37 -4.46 43.38 23.52
C THR A 37 -3.65 42.66 22.44
N VAL A 38 -2.77 41.73 22.85
CA VAL A 38 -2.01 40.87 21.95
C VAL A 38 -2.07 39.44 22.49
N SER A 39 -2.43 38.48 21.63
CA SER A 39 -2.44 37.05 21.92
C SER A 39 -1.74 36.32 20.78
N LEU A 40 -0.56 35.77 21.04
CA LEU A 40 0.30 35.12 20.05
C LEU A 40 0.30 33.61 20.32
N SER A 41 0.07 32.79 19.30
CA SER A 41 0.22 31.33 19.41
C SER A 41 1.69 30.93 19.27
N ILE A 42 2.20 30.11 20.18
CA ILE A 42 3.61 29.68 20.16
C ILE A 42 3.96 28.94 18.86
N ASN A 43 2.99 28.24 18.25
CA ASN A 43 3.19 27.54 16.98
C ASN A 43 3.44 28.49 15.80
N ASN A 44 2.97 29.73 15.89
CA ASN A 44 3.15 30.75 14.85
C ASN A 44 4.43 31.59 15.07
N ILE A 45 5.15 31.38 16.19
CA ILE A 45 6.37 32.13 16.50
C ILE A 45 7.56 31.50 15.77
N THR A 46 8.17 32.27 14.86
CA THR A 46 9.29 31.81 14.02
C THR A 46 10.65 32.09 14.65
N ASN A 47 10.83 33.27 15.25
CA ASN A 47 12.10 33.69 15.83
C ASN A 47 11.90 34.62 17.03
N LEU A 48 12.87 34.61 17.94
CA LEU A 48 12.94 35.44 19.14
C LEU A 48 14.27 36.19 19.14
N GLN A 49 14.25 37.50 19.29
CA GLN A 49 15.45 38.33 19.41
C GLN A 49 15.40 39.12 20.71
N GLN A 50 16.51 39.15 21.43
CA GLN A 50 16.69 39.98 22.61
C GLN A 50 17.85 40.94 22.35
N THR A 51 17.75 42.15 22.86
CA THR A 51 18.86 43.11 22.85
C THR A 51 20.06 42.58 23.65
N PRO A 52 21.31 42.80 23.20
CA PRO A 52 22.50 42.34 23.88
C PRO A 52 22.70 43.03 25.24
N ASP A 53 23.42 42.37 26.15
CA ASP A 53 23.63 42.79 27.54
C ASP A 53 24.35 44.14 27.69
N SER A 54 25.04 44.58 26.63
CA SER A 54 25.73 45.88 26.56
C SER A 54 24.79 47.07 26.32
N SER A 55 23.51 46.84 26.03
CA SER A 55 22.56 47.91 25.71
C SER A 55 21.78 48.39 26.94
N PRO A 56 21.56 49.71 27.10
CA PRO A 56 20.83 50.26 28.24
C PRO A 56 19.31 50.00 28.18
N LYS A 57 18.78 49.54 27.03
CA LYS A 57 17.35 49.25 26.83
C LYS A 57 17.15 47.77 26.60
N VAL A 58 16.45 47.10 27.52
CA VAL A 58 16.09 45.68 27.39
C VAL A 58 14.83 45.57 26.52
N MET A 59 14.93 44.92 25.37
CA MET A 59 13.80 44.68 24.46
C MET A 59 13.76 43.21 24.01
N LEU A 60 12.55 42.65 23.94
CA LEU A 60 12.26 41.34 23.37
C LEU A 60 11.42 41.53 22.09
N LYS A 61 11.94 41.06 20.97
CA LYS A 61 11.29 41.10 19.65
C LYS A 61 10.84 39.69 19.28
N ILE A 62 9.54 39.53 19.04
CA ILE A 62 8.88 38.27 18.67
C ILE A 62 8.42 38.37 17.21
N PHE A 63 8.75 37.35 16.40
CA PHE A 63 8.33 37.25 15.01
C PHE A 63 7.20 36.22 14.86
N GLU A 64 6.01 36.68 14.47
CA GLU A 64 4.83 35.84 14.25
C GLU A 64 4.56 35.69 12.75
N LYS A 65 4.37 34.45 12.28
CA LYS A 65 3.90 34.18 10.92
C LYS A 65 2.42 33.82 10.96
N VAL A 66 1.57 34.77 10.58
CA VAL A 66 0.12 34.53 10.40
C VAL A 66 -0.16 34.44 8.90
N GLY A 67 -0.27 33.22 8.38
CA GLY A 67 -0.53 32.98 6.95
C GLY A 67 0.68 33.26 6.04
N ASP A 68 0.40 33.66 4.79
CA ASP A 68 1.38 33.80 3.69
C ASP A 68 1.94 35.23 3.54
N ALA A 69 1.71 36.10 4.53
CA ALA A 69 2.21 37.47 4.55
C ALA A 69 3.55 37.60 5.31
N GLU A 70 4.25 38.72 5.13
CA GLU A 70 5.50 39.04 5.83
C GLU A 70 5.35 38.88 7.36
N PRO A 71 6.37 38.36 8.07
CA PRO A 71 6.27 38.05 9.49
C PRO A 71 5.99 39.32 10.31
N ALA A 72 4.88 39.33 11.05
CA ALA A 72 4.51 40.42 11.93
C ALA A 72 5.49 40.49 13.12
N THR A 73 6.09 41.67 13.31
CA THR A 73 7.09 41.88 14.38
C THR A 73 6.48 42.61 15.57
N TYR A 74 6.59 42.00 16.75
CA TYR A 74 6.16 42.60 18.02
C TYR A 74 7.38 42.94 18.86
N LEU A 75 7.49 44.19 19.32
CA LEU A 75 8.62 44.68 20.10
C LEU A 75 8.15 45.11 21.50
N PHE A 76 8.61 44.38 22.52
CA PHE A 76 8.29 44.61 23.92
C PHE A 76 9.50 45.20 24.63
N HIS A 77 9.32 46.34 25.29
CA HIS A 77 10.40 47.01 26.04
C HIS A 77 10.21 46.83 27.55
N PHE A 78 11.18 46.26 28.25
CA PHE A 78 11.09 46.06 29.70
C PHE A 78 11.52 47.34 30.44
N ASN A 79 10.69 47.80 31.38
CA ASN A 79 10.84 49.11 32.06
C ASN A 79 11.11 48.98 33.58
N THR A 80 11.44 47.79 34.08
CA THR A 80 11.65 47.52 35.51
C THR A 80 13.14 47.51 35.88
N ALA A 81 13.47 47.72 37.16
CA ALA A 81 14.84 47.57 37.66
C ALA A 81 15.36 46.12 37.51
N GLU A 82 14.43 45.14 37.53
CA GLU A 82 14.67 43.70 37.32
C GLU A 82 14.48 43.28 35.85
N ALA A 83 14.38 44.24 34.92
CA ALA A 83 14.08 44.00 33.49
C ALA A 83 14.98 42.97 32.82
N LYS A 84 16.24 42.87 33.24
CA LYS A 84 17.21 41.91 32.69
C LYS A 84 16.88 40.46 33.07
N GLU A 85 16.47 40.26 34.32
CA GLU A 85 16.14 38.93 34.85
C GLU A 85 14.77 38.47 34.34
N GLU A 86 13.77 39.36 34.34
CA GLU A 86 12.44 39.08 33.78
C GLU A 86 12.52 38.74 32.28
N ALA A 87 13.25 39.54 31.49
CA ALA A 87 13.38 39.29 30.05
C ALA A 87 14.11 37.99 29.74
N LYS A 88 15.12 37.63 30.55
CA LYS A 88 15.83 36.36 30.43
C LYS A 88 14.93 35.18 30.80
N ALA A 89 14.20 35.26 31.90
CA ALA A 89 13.28 34.20 32.34
C ALA A 89 12.15 33.94 31.32
N VAL A 90 11.55 35.00 30.76
CA VAL A 90 10.50 34.88 29.72
C VAL A 90 11.07 34.29 28.43
N LYS A 91 12.28 34.72 28.02
CA LYS A 91 12.94 34.20 26.83
C LYS A 91 13.35 32.73 26.99
N ASP A 92 13.96 32.36 28.11
CA ASP A 92 14.43 30.99 28.35
C ASP A 92 13.26 30.01 28.32
N LEU A 93 12.12 30.37 28.92
CA LEU A 93 10.90 29.56 28.86
C LEU A 93 10.34 29.47 27.43
N LEU A 94 10.21 30.59 26.70
CA LEU A 94 9.72 30.57 25.32
C LEU A 94 10.65 29.80 24.38
N SER A 95 11.96 29.89 24.57
CA SER A 95 12.95 29.16 23.78
C SER A 95 12.90 27.65 24.04
N SER A 96 12.69 27.25 25.30
CA SER A 96 12.47 25.84 25.68
C SER A 96 11.19 25.29 25.05
N LEU A 97 10.09 26.06 25.10
CA LEU A 97 8.83 25.67 24.45
C LEU A 97 8.98 25.57 22.93
N LEU A 98 9.63 26.53 22.27
CA LEU A 98 9.90 26.46 20.83
C LEU A 98 10.82 25.30 20.45
N ALA A 99 11.83 24.98 21.28
CA ALA A 99 12.69 23.83 21.07
C ALA A 99 11.91 22.51 21.21
N SER A 100 10.98 22.44 22.17
CA SER A 100 10.09 21.27 22.33
C SER A 100 9.12 21.12 21.15
N THR A 101 8.57 22.21 20.63
CA THR A 101 7.69 22.19 19.45
C THR A 101 8.46 21.79 18.19
N ARG A 102 9.69 22.30 18.00
CA ARG A 102 10.56 21.91 16.87
C ARG A 102 11.10 20.48 16.98
N GLY A 103 11.30 19.98 18.20
CA GLY A 103 11.68 18.58 18.42
C GLY A 103 10.56 17.58 18.12
N ASN A 104 9.30 18.04 18.20
CA ASN A 104 8.11 17.26 17.85
C ASN A 104 7.70 17.42 16.36
N ASP A 105 8.33 18.35 15.64
CA ASP A 105 8.16 18.58 14.20
C ASP A 105 9.33 17.94 13.43
N GLY A 106 9.18 16.65 13.10
CA GLY A 106 10.20 15.81 12.49
C GLY A 106 10.55 16.13 11.03
N SER A 107 10.61 17.41 10.63
CA SER A 107 10.91 17.83 9.24
C SER A 107 12.25 18.55 9.05
N VAL A 108 13.14 18.58 10.04
CA VAL A 108 14.49 19.17 9.86
C VAL A 108 15.61 18.22 10.31
N GLN A 109 16.46 17.89 9.34
CA GLN A 109 17.65 17.06 9.47
C GLN A 109 18.66 17.65 10.46
N LYS A 110 19.16 16.79 11.35
CA LYS A 110 20.31 17.01 12.24
C LYS A 110 21.60 17.08 11.40
N PRO A 111 22.39 18.18 11.42
CA PRO A 111 23.71 18.15 10.81
C PRO A 111 24.63 17.28 11.66
N SER A 112 25.13 16.22 11.02
CA SER A 112 26.17 15.32 11.52
C SER A 112 27.46 16.10 11.79
N GLY A 113 28.02 15.92 12.98
CA GLY A 113 29.31 16.47 13.40
C GLY A 113 30.47 15.75 12.71
N ALA A 114 31.45 16.56 12.31
CA ALA A 114 32.58 16.24 11.47
C ALA A 114 33.70 15.42 12.13
N SER A 115 34.47 14.73 11.29
CA SER A 115 35.91 14.52 11.48
C SER A 115 36.69 15.40 10.49
N GLY A 116 37.52 16.29 11.06
CA GLY A 116 38.83 16.75 10.56
C GLY A 116 38.94 17.46 9.19
N GLY A 117 39.28 18.75 9.21
CA GLY A 117 39.89 19.42 8.05
C GLY A 117 39.86 20.94 8.10
N SER A 118 40.92 21.54 8.63
CA SER A 118 41.17 22.98 8.75
C SER A 118 41.35 23.71 7.41
N SER A 119 40.72 24.88 7.24
CA SER A 119 41.40 26.12 6.82
C SER A 119 40.44 27.32 6.85
N THR A 120 41.00 28.45 7.27
CA THR A 120 40.36 29.73 7.58
C THR A 120 39.96 30.55 6.34
N PRO A 121 39.07 31.55 6.50
CA PRO A 121 38.40 32.28 5.42
C PRO A 121 39.06 33.64 5.09
N ASN A 122 38.78 34.23 3.92
CA ASN A 122 38.18 35.58 3.71
C ASN A 122 38.15 35.97 2.18
N PRO A 123 37.63 37.14 1.73
CA PRO A 123 36.28 37.36 1.20
C PRO A 123 36.24 37.86 -0.27
N GLY A 124 35.08 37.74 -0.93
CA GLY A 124 34.84 38.35 -2.24
C GLY A 124 33.38 38.33 -2.68
N ALA A 125 32.72 39.47 -2.46
CA ALA A 125 31.41 39.97 -2.90
C ALA A 125 30.59 39.24 -3.99
N GLY A 126 29.26 39.21 -3.79
CA GLY A 126 28.27 39.16 -4.87
C GLY A 126 26.95 38.48 -4.49
N GLY A 127 26.03 39.20 -3.85
CA GLY A 127 24.71 38.70 -3.46
C GLY A 127 23.78 38.40 -4.64
N GLY A 128 22.96 37.35 -4.48
CA GLY A 128 21.92 36.96 -5.41
C GLY A 128 20.82 36.15 -4.72
N SER A 129 19.73 36.86 -4.39
CA SER A 129 18.36 36.41 -4.10
C SER A 129 18.05 34.91 -4.18
N GLY A 130 17.86 34.25 -3.03
CA GLY A 130 17.21 32.94 -2.95
C GLY A 130 15.70 33.11 -3.06
N SER A 131 15.15 32.83 -4.24
CA SER A 131 13.76 33.08 -4.62
C SER A 131 12.73 32.25 -3.83
N ALA A 132 11.56 32.84 -3.66
CA ALA A 132 10.36 32.29 -3.01
C ALA A 132 9.84 30.95 -3.61
N SER A 133 10.40 30.49 -4.72
CA SER A 133 10.05 29.21 -5.37
C SER A 133 10.33 27.98 -4.49
N MET A 134 11.35 28.03 -3.63
CA MET A 134 11.64 26.93 -2.69
C MET A 134 10.64 26.82 -1.54
N ALA A 135 9.92 27.91 -1.22
CA ALA A 135 8.89 27.92 -0.17
C ALA A 135 7.51 27.46 -0.69
N PHE A 136 7.20 27.68 -1.98
CA PHE A 136 5.98 27.12 -2.58
C PHE A 136 6.08 25.61 -2.79
N ALA A 137 7.27 25.08 -3.12
CA ALA A 137 7.47 23.64 -3.28
C ALA A 137 7.19 22.82 -2.00
N SER A 138 7.35 23.40 -0.81
CA SER A 138 7.06 22.70 0.45
C SER A 138 5.57 22.70 0.84
N ALA A 139 4.79 23.69 0.40
CA ALA A 139 3.35 23.75 0.67
C ALA A 139 2.54 22.79 -0.22
N VAL A 140 2.90 22.63 -1.50
CA VAL A 140 2.29 21.58 -2.36
C VAL A 140 2.71 20.17 -1.92
N ASN A 141 3.89 20.01 -1.31
CA ASN A 141 4.31 18.73 -0.76
C ASN A 141 3.54 18.34 0.53
N SER A 142 2.80 19.26 1.16
CA SER A 142 1.97 18.95 2.34
C SER A 142 0.71 18.14 2.00
N GLN A 143 0.21 18.21 0.75
CA GLN A 143 -0.82 17.29 0.25
C GLN A 143 -0.23 15.93 -0.15
N ASN A 144 1.03 15.89 -0.60
CA ASN A 144 1.77 14.63 -0.77
C ASN A 144 2.22 14.00 0.57
N ALA A 145 2.21 14.77 1.66
CA ALA A 145 2.55 14.24 2.98
C ALA A 145 1.46 13.29 3.53
N SER A 146 0.19 13.42 3.09
CA SER A 146 -0.88 12.49 3.49
C SER A 146 -0.86 11.19 2.68
N SER A 147 -0.56 11.27 1.38
CA SER A 147 -0.31 10.09 0.55
C SER A 147 0.97 9.36 0.97
N SER A 148 2.02 10.09 1.36
CA SER A 148 3.27 9.51 1.89
C SER A 148 3.07 8.66 3.14
N ARG A 149 2.05 8.90 3.98
CA ARG A 149 1.81 8.09 5.19
C ARG A 149 1.45 6.65 4.87
N TRP A 150 0.71 6.41 3.78
CA TRP A 150 0.33 5.06 3.37
C TRP A 150 1.42 4.36 2.57
N PHE A 151 2.45 5.07 2.13
CA PHE A 151 3.62 4.50 1.46
C PHE A 151 4.79 4.24 2.43
N ASP A 152 4.70 4.69 3.68
CA ASP A 152 5.68 4.42 4.73
C ASP A 152 5.33 3.13 5.50
N ASP A 153 6.11 2.08 5.26
CA ASP A 153 5.94 0.77 5.87
C ASP A 153 6.08 0.78 7.39
N SER A 154 6.86 1.71 7.94
CA SER A 154 7.04 1.81 9.39
C SER A 154 5.78 2.35 10.07
N GLN A 155 5.12 3.33 9.44
CA GLN A 155 3.87 3.91 9.94
C GLN A 155 2.72 2.90 9.86
N LEU A 156 2.61 2.16 8.75
CA LEU A 156 1.59 1.12 8.58
C LEU A 156 1.72 0.01 9.65
N LYS A 157 2.94 -0.39 10.00
CA LYS A 157 3.20 -1.40 11.03
C LYS A 157 2.89 -0.91 12.45
N ASN A 158 2.90 0.39 12.69
CA ASN A 158 2.61 0.98 14.00
C ASN A 158 1.12 1.37 14.15
N ASP A 159 0.36 1.45 13.06
CA ASP A 159 -1.07 1.78 13.08
C ASP A 159 -1.93 0.58 13.51
N ILE A 160 -2.21 0.50 14.82
CA ILE A 160 -2.99 -0.58 15.43
C ILE A 160 -4.47 -0.52 15.00
N GLU A 161 -5.03 0.66 14.76
CA GLU A 161 -6.44 0.80 14.37
C GLU A 161 -6.66 0.25 12.96
N LEU A 162 -5.74 0.55 12.05
CA LEU A 162 -5.73 -0.02 10.70
C LEU A 162 -5.60 -1.54 10.72
N GLN A 163 -4.69 -2.06 11.54
CA GLN A 163 -4.50 -3.51 11.73
C GLN A 163 -5.77 -4.18 12.24
N GLN A 164 -6.39 -3.64 13.29
CA GLN A 164 -7.63 -4.18 13.83
C GLN A 164 -8.78 -4.12 12.82
N SER A 165 -8.86 -3.04 12.03
CA SER A 165 -9.87 -2.89 10.98
C SER A 165 -9.70 -3.95 9.88
N LEU A 166 -8.46 -4.19 9.44
CA LEU A 166 -8.15 -5.26 8.48
C LEU A 166 -8.50 -6.64 9.04
N MET A 167 -8.21 -6.90 10.31
CA MET A 167 -8.55 -8.15 10.98
C MET A 167 -10.06 -8.37 11.13
N ARG A 168 -10.86 -7.30 11.25
CA ARG A 168 -12.33 -7.41 11.25
C ARG A 168 -12.88 -7.74 9.87
N LYS A 169 -12.23 -7.24 8.81
CA LYS A 169 -12.60 -7.51 7.43
C LYS A 169 -12.23 -8.93 6.99
N ASP A 170 -11.06 -9.41 7.38
CA ASP A 170 -10.57 -10.75 7.05
C ASP A 170 -10.54 -11.68 8.27
N THR A 171 -11.59 -12.50 8.40
CA THR A 171 -11.74 -13.50 9.47
C THR A 171 -10.65 -14.58 9.42
N SER A 172 -10.15 -14.95 8.23
CA SER A 172 -9.14 -16.00 8.08
C SER A 172 -7.77 -15.54 8.58
N LEU A 173 -7.43 -14.28 8.27
CA LEU A 173 -6.24 -13.61 8.80
C LEU A 173 -6.32 -13.48 10.32
N HIS A 174 -7.50 -13.14 10.83
CA HIS A 174 -7.72 -13.05 12.28
C HIS A 174 -7.50 -14.38 12.99
N GLN A 175 -8.03 -15.49 12.45
CA GLN A 175 -7.81 -16.83 13.02
C GLN A 175 -6.32 -17.20 13.00
N THR A 176 -5.63 -16.92 11.89
CA THR A 176 -4.19 -17.19 11.77
C THR A 176 -3.37 -16.41 12.78
N TYR A 177 -3.67 -15.11 12.97
CA TYR A 177 -3.00 -14.28 13.96
C TYR A 177 -3.22 -14.79 15.40
N VAL A 178 -4.47 -15.14 15.74
CA VAL A 178 -4.80 -15.63 17.09
C VAL A 178 -4.09 -16.97 17.37
N GLU A 179 -4.10 -17.91 16.43
CA GLU A 179 -3.40 -19.19 16.61
C GLU A 179 -1.86 -18.99 16.64
N ALA A 180 -1.31 -18.14 15.78
CA ALA A 180 0.12 -17.84 15.80
C ALA A 180 0.53 -17.16 17.11
N MET A 181 -0.30 -16.28 17.66
CA MET A 181 -0.05 -15.63 18.95
C MET A 181 -0.18 -16.60 20.13
N GLN A 182 -1.06 -17.60 20.05
CA GLN A 182 -1.15 -18.68 21.04
C GLN A 182 0.04 -19.64 20.98
N THR A 183 0.59 -19.86 19.78
CA THR A 183 1.67 -20.84 19.54
C THR A 183 3.07 -20.22 19.52
N LYS A 184 3.17 -18.92 19.83
CA LYS A 184 4.44 -18.20 19.91
C LYS A 184 5.34 -18.80 21.01
N PRO A 185 6.68 -18.76 20.86
CA PRO A 185 7.58 -19.08 21.96
C PRO A 185 7.47 -18.03 23.08
N ASP A 186 7.60 -18.47 24.34
CA ASP A 186 7.47 -17.61 25.52
C ASP A 186 8.53 -16.49 25.56
N SER A 187 9.70 -16.75 24.96
CA SER A 187 10.80 -15.80 24.82
C SER A 187 10.53 -14.65 23.85
N LEU A 188 9.53 -14.78 22.95
CA LEU A 188 9.17 -13.72 22.01
C LEU A 188 8.07 -12.83 22.59
N SER A 189 8.37 -11.54 22.78
CA SER A 189 7.38 -10.55 23.19
C SER A 189 6.24 -10.45 22.18
N GLY A 190 5.01 -10.26 22.66
CA GLY A 190 3.84 -10.06 21.78
C GLY A 190 3.99 -8.88 20.83
N ALA A 191 4.70 -7.82 21.25
CA ALA A 191 4.98 -6.67 20.39
C ALA A 191 5.95 -7.01 19.24
N ALA A 192 6.99 -7.80 19.54
CA ALA A 192 7.95 -8.27 18.53
C ALA A 192 7.29 -9.27 17.55
N PHE A 193 6.41 -10.14 18.06
CA PHE A 193 5.59 -10.99 17.19
C PHE A 193 4.69 -10.15 16.28
N ASN A 194 4.02 -9.12 16.80
CA ASN A 194 3.12 -8.27 16.01
C ASN A 194 3.88 -7.52 14.90
N SER A 195 5.06 -6.96 15.19
CA SER A 195 5.86 -6.27 14.18
C SER A 195 6.34 -7.21 13.07
N GLN A 196 6.70 -8.45 13.41
CA GLN A 196 7.09 -9.48 12.44
C GLN A 196 5.89 -10.00 11.64
N PHE A 197 4.72 -10.16 12.27
CA PHE A 197 3.51 -10.59 11.60
C PHE A 197 3.04 -9.58 10.53
N TRP A 198 3.14 -8.28 10.84
CA TRP A 198 2.81 -7.22 9.88
C TRP A 198 3.95 -6.89 8.92
N SER A 199 5.19 -7.27 9.21
CA SER A 199 6.31 -7.09 8.28
C SER A 199 6.15 -7.91 6.99
N THR A 200 5.57 -9.11 7.10
CA THR A 200 5.26 -9.96 5.94
C THR A 200 4.03 -9.49 5.16
N ARG A 201 3.18 -8.66 5.77
CA ARG A 201 1.85 -8.25 5.27
C ARG A 201 1.69 -6.74 5.06
N THR A 202 2.79 -6.01 4.87
CA THR A 202 2.73 -4.56 4.63
C THR A 202 1.92 -4.22 3.37
N ASN A 203 1.94 -5.09 2.37
CA ASN A 203 1.12 -4.99 1.17
C ASN A 203 -0.39 -5.02 1.47
N LEU A 204 -0.84 -5.87 2.39
CA LEU A 204 -2.25 -5.96 2.78
C LEU A 204 -2.68 -4.72 3.57
N LEU A 205 -1.84 -4.28 4.51
CA LEU A 205 -2.09 -3.03 5.26
C LEU A 205 -2.12 -1.83 4.33
N ARG A 206 -1.21 -1.76 3.36
CA ARG A 206 -1.17 -0.69 2.35
C ARG A 206 -2.42 -0.72 1.47
N ALA A 207 -2.81 -1.88 0.95
CA ALA A 207 -4.00 -2.02 0.13
C ALA A 207 -5.26 -1.60 0.91
N HIS A 208 -5.38 -2.01 2.16
CA HIS A 208 -6.49 -1.65 3.03
C HIS A 208 -6.50 -0.16 3.39
N ALA A 209 -5.33 0.44 3.65
CA ALA A 209 -5.19 1.87 3.88
C ALA A 209 -5.62 2.66 2.63
N ILE A 210 -5.21 2.22 1.44
CA ILE A 210 -5.62 2.85 0.17
C ILE A 210 -7.13 2.71 -0.02
N GLU A 211 -7.71 1.55 0.25
CA GLU A 211 -9.15 1.29 0.10
C GLU A 211 -10.00 2.15 1.03
N ILE A 212 -9.66 2.25 2.31
CA ILE A 212 -10.38 3.11 3.28
C ILE A 212 -10.30 4.58 2.86
N ASN A 213 -9.15 5.01 2.33
CA ASN A 213 -8.93 6.39 1.94
C ASN A 213 -9.36 6.69 0.51
N GLN A 214 -9.85 5.70 -0.23
CA GLN A 214 -10.36 5.88 -1.59
C GLN A 214 -11.70 6.60 -1.54
N LYS A 215 -11.67 7.92 -1.78
CA LYS A 215 -12.88 8.73 -1.87
C LYS A 215 -13.47 8.65 -3.27
N LYS A 216 -14.80 8.69 -3.36
CA LYS A 216 -15.49 8.87 -4.65
C LYS A 216 -15.07 10.22 -5.24
N GLY A 217 -14.78 10.24 -6.55
CA GLY A 217 -14.45 11.46 -7.27
C GLY A 217 -15.56 12.52 -7.16
N ALA A 218 -15.17 13.80 -7.17
CA ALA A 218 -16.13 14.90 -7.16
C ALA A 218 -17.00 14.84 -8.43
N TYR A 219 -18.32 14.87 -8.25
CA TYR A 219 -19.30 14.89 -9.34
C TYR A 219 -20.37 15.95 -9.06
N ASN A 220 -21.06 16.45 -10.08
CA ASN A 220 -22.08 17.50 -9.90
C ASN A 220 -23.31 16.99 -9.11
N VAL A 221 -23.34 17.25 -7.79
CA VAL A 221 -24.37 16.70 -6.89
C VAL A 221 -25.73 17.33 -7.15
N LEU A 222 -25.78 18.64 -7.40
CA LEU A 222 -27.04 19.37 -7.63
C LEU A 222 -27.81 18.87 -8.87
N SER A 223 -27.11 18.31 -9.86
CA SER A 223 -27.75 17.70 -11.04
C SER A 223 -28.35 16.31 -10.76
N THR A 224 -27.81 15.58 -9.79
CA THR A 224 -28.24 14.21 -9.45
C THR A 224 -29.41 14.17 -8.48
N VAL A 225 -29.51 15.16 -7.59
CA VAL A 225 -30.59 15.26 -6.62
C VAL A 225 -31.81 15.86 -7.32
N LYS A 226 -32.69 14.98 -7.81
CA LYS A 226 -34.00 15.37 -8.34
C LYS A 226 -35.05 15.24 -7.25
N PRO A 227 -35.93 16.24 -7.09
CA PRO A 227 -37.05 16.10 -6.18
C PRO A 227 -37.94 14.93 -6.58
N LYS A 228 -38.27 14.05 -5.62
CA LYS A 228 -39.26 12.98 -5.80
C LYS A 228 -40.53 13.39 -5.07
N THR A 229 -41.64 13.37 -5.79
CA THR A 229 -42.96 13.55 -5.18
C THR A 229 -43.41 12.20 -4.62
N VAL A 230 -43.58 12.13 -3.30
CA VAL A 230 -44.15 10.98 -2.61
C VAL A 230 -45.34 11.50 -1.83
N ASP A 231 -46.55 10.99 -2.12
CA ASP A 231 -47.81 11.37 -1.47
C ASP A 231 -48.21 12.84 -1.62
N GLY A 232 -47.95 13.45 -2.79
CA GLY A 232 -48.32 14.85 -3.06
C GLY A 232 -47.46 15.90 -2.37
N GLU A 233 -46.59 15.50 -1.44
CA GLU A 233 -45.56 16.34 -0.83
C GLU A 233 -44.18 16.08 -1.46
N LEU A 234 -43.42 17.15 -1.69
CA LEU A 234 -42.09 17.08 -2.29
C LEU A 234 -41.06 16.71 -1.20
N LYS A 235 -40.77 15.42 -1.05
CA LYS A 235 -39.76 14.94 -0.07
C LYS A 235 -38.42 14.69 -0.75
N LEU A 236 -37.39 15.32 -0.20
CA LEU A 236 -36.01 15.18 -0.65
C LEU A 236 -35.25 14.22 0.26
N ASN A 237 -34.88 13.06 -0.28
CA ASN A 237 -33.96 12.15 0.40
C ASN A 237 -32.53 12.58 0.05
N ILE A 238 -31.91 13.41 0.90
CA ILE A 238 -30.51 13.82 0.75
C ILE A 238 -29.65 13.13 1.81
N SER A 239 -28.53 12.55 1.40
CA SER A 239 -27.56 11.95 2.33
C SER A 239 -26.62 13.01 2.91
N VAL A 240 -26.06 12.74 4.09
CA VAL A 240 -25.08 13.64 4.75
C VAL A 240 -23.85 13.86 3.87
N GLU A 241 -23.39 12.83 3.17
CA GLU A 241 -22.28 12.92 2.21
C GLU A 241 -22.62 13.88 1.05
N GLN A 242 -23.85 13.80 0.51
CA GLN A 242 -24.30 14.73 -0.53
C GLN A 242 -24.34 16.18 -0.02
N VAL A 243 -24.78 16.41 1.21
CA VAL A 243 -24.77 17.74 1.83
C VAL A 243 -23.35 18.28 1.96
N GLN A 244 -22.41 17.46 2.45
CA GLN A 244 -21.00 17.85 2.54
C GLN A 244 -20.39 18.17 1.18
N MET A 245 -20.72 17.38 0.15
CA MET A 245 -20.30 17.66 -1.22
C MET A 245 -20.91 18.96 -1.76
N ILE A 246 -22.18 19.25 -1.46
CA ILE A 246 -22.83 20.53 -1.83
C ILE A 246 -22.13 21.71 -1.16
N PHE A 247 -21.79 21.60 0.12
CA PHE A 247 -21.03 22.65 0.82
C PHE A 247 -19.62 22.83 0.27
N ALA A 248 -18.96 21.73 -0.09
CA ALA A 248 -17.66 21.77 -0.74
C ALA A 248 -17.75 22.45 -2.12
N GLN A 249 -18.79 22.15 -2.91
CA GLN A 249 -19.03 22.71 -4.25
C GLN A 249 -19.48 24.16 -4.21
N HIS A 250 -20.35 24.53 -3.27
CA HIS A 250 -20.91 25.87 -3.17
C HIS A 250 -20.83 26.42 -1.74
N PRO A 251 -19.70 27.09 -1.39
CA PRO A 251 -19.53 27.78 -0.11
C PRO A 251 -20.64 28.77 0.24
N LEU A 252 -21.28 29.39 -0.76
CA LEU A 252 -22.45 30.25 -0.58
C LEU A 252 -23.56 29.51 0.19
N ILE A 253 -23.89 28.29 -0.22
CA ILE A 253 -24.93 27.47 0.42
C ILE A 253 -24.55 27.16 1.86
N LYS A 254 -23.27 26.93 2.16
CA LYS A 254 -22.79 26.72 3.53
C LYS A 254 -23.03 27.95 4.42
N ARG A 255 -22.82 29.18 3.90
CA ARG A 255 -23.12 30.41 4.64
C ARG A 255 -24.62 30.56 4.88
N VAL A 256 -25.42 30.40 3.82
CA VAL A 256 -26.89 30.50 3.88
C VAL A 256 -27.47 29.45 4.82
N TYR A 257 -26.91 28.23 4.85
CA TYR A 257 -27.28 27.18 5.78
C TYR A 257 -26.95 27.56 7.23
N ASN A 258 -25.73 28.04 7.50
CA ASN A 258 -25.32 28.44 8.86
C ASN A 258 -26.13 29.63 9.41
N GLU A 259 -26.61 30.54 8.55
CA GLU A 259 -27.39 31.71 8.94
C GLU A 259 -28.86 31.38 9.24
N ASN A 260 -29.40 30.33 8.59
CA ASN A 260 -30.83 30.03 8.56
C ASN A 260 -31.20 28.72 9.24
N VAL A 261 -30.28 27.77 9.41
CA VAL A 261 -30.47 26.55 10.21
C VAL A 261 -29.73 26.77 11.53
N PRO A 262 -30.40 26.72 12.70
CA PRO A 262 -31.65 26.02 13.00
C PRO A 262 -32.96 26.82 12.94
N LYS A 263 -32.98 28.07 12.45
CA LYS A 263 -34.22 28.91 12.43
C LYS A 263 -35.33 28.27 11.60
N ILE A 264 -34.97 27.57 10.53
CA ILE A 264 -35.84 26.65 9.79
C ILE A 264 -35.30 25.22 9.89
N SER A 265 -36.17 24.22 9.77
CA SER A 265 -35.75 22.82 9.79
C SER A 265 -34.91 22.48 8.56
N GLU A 266 -34.01 21.50 8.68
CA GLU A 266 -33.15 21.09 7.55
C GLU A 266 -33.97 20.59 6.36
N ALA A 267 -35.05 19.84 6.61
CA ALA A 267 -35.94 19.33 5.57
C ALA A 267 -36.65 20.47 4.82
N ASP A 268 -37.10 21.51 5.53
CA ASP A 268 -37.74 22.69 4.93
C ASP A 268 -36.73 23.61 4.22
N PHE A 269 -35.51 23.73 4.76
CA PHE A 269 -34.41 24.44 4.09
C PHE A 269 -34.11 23.82 2.72
N TRP A 270 -33.92 22.50 2.67
CA TRP A 270 -33.58 21.83 1.41
C TRP A 270 -34.76 21.84 0.43
N SER A 271 -36.00 21.59 0.87
CA SER A 271 -37.16 21.62 -0.04
C SER A 271 -37.33 22.98 -0.71
N ARG A 272 -37.21 24.08 0.05
CA ARG A 272 -37.24 25.45 -0.47
C ARG A 272 -36.04 25.75 -1.37
N PHE A 273 -34.85 25.33 -0.98
CA PHE A 273 -33.63 25.53 -1.77
C PHE A 273 -33.75 24.92 -3.17
N PHE A 274 -34.13 23.64 -3.30
CA PHE A 274 -34.21 22.95 -4.61
C PHE A 274 -35.36 23.46 -5.52
N LEU A 275 -36.34 24.16 -4.96
CA LEU A 275 -37.39 24.85 -5.72
C LEU A 275 -37.01 26.30 -6.09
N SER A 276 -36.07 26.90 -5.36
CA SER A 276 -35.66 28.30 -5.54
C SER A 276 -34.97 28.56 -6.88
N ARG A 277 -35.02 29.82 -7.32
CA ARG A 277 -34.28 30.31 -8.50
C ARG A 277 -32.77 30.18 -8.33
N LEU A 278 -32.27 30.29 -7.10
CA LEU A 278 -30.85 30.13 -6.79
C LEU A 278 -30.35 28.73 -7.16
N SER A 279 -31.10 27.66 -6.83
CA SER A 279 -30.70 26.30 -7.19
C SER A 279 -30.68 26.08 -8.71
N LYS A 280 -31.65 26.63 -9.45
CA LYS A 280 -31.68 26.59 -10.92
C LYS A 280 -30.48 27.32 -11.53
N LYS A 281 -30.14 28.51 -11.02
CA LYS A 281 -28.95 29.27 -11.43
C LYS A 281 -27.64 28.51 -11.17
N LEU A 282 -27.53 27.86 -10.01
CA LEU A 282 -26.36 27.05 -9.64
C LEU A 282 -26.27 25.73 -10.44
N ARG A 283 -27.42 25.17 -10.86
CA ARG A 283 -27.49 24.00 -11.76
C ARG A 283 -27.22 24.34 -13.23
N GLY A 284 -27.20 25.62 -13.58
CA GLY A 284 -27.08 26.07 -14.96
C GLY A 284 -28.37 25.92 -15.78
N GLU A 285 -29.52 25.89 -15.14
CA GLU A 285 -30.83 25.85 -15.80
C GLU A 285 -31.36 27.27 -16.06
N ARG A 286 -32.15 27.43 -17.13
CA ARG A 286 -32.78 28.72 -17.43
C ARG A 286 -33.86 29.01 -16.38
N VAL A 287 -33.73 30.14 -15.71
CA VAL A 287 -34.76 30.64 -14.77
C VAL A 287 -35.91 31.21 -15.60
N ALA A 288 -37.11 30.68 -15.42
CA ALA A 288 -38.32 31.24 -16.02
C ALA A 288 -38.90 32.33 -15.11
N GLU A 289 -39.55 33.34 -15.68
CA GLU A 289 -40.21 34.39 -14.89
C GLU A 289 -41.34 33.86 -13.99
N ASN A 290 -41.91 32.69 -14.34
CA ASN A 290 -42.96 31.99 -13.59
C ASN A 290 -42.45 31.16 -12.41
N ASP A 291 -41.14 31.13 -12.15
CA ASP A 291 -40.58 30.36 -11.04
C ASP A 291 -40.88 31.02 -9.68
N PRO A 292 -41.17 30.24 -8.63
CA PRO A 292 -41.50 30.78 -7.31
C PRO A 292 -40.31 31.57 -6.75
N ASN A 293 -40.58 32.81 -6.32
CA ASN A 293 -39.59 33.65 -5.65
C ASN A 293 -39.55 33.26 -4.17
N ASP A 294 -38.34 33.01 -3.66
CA ASP A 294 -38.14 32.79 -2.23
C ASP A 294 -37.33 33.97 -1.66
N PRO A 295 -37.91 34.77 -0.73
CA PRO A 295 -37.21 35.88 -0.09
C PRO A 295 -35.90 35.49 0.60
N LEU A 296 -35.75 34.22 0.99
CA LEU A 296 -34.57 33.73 1.69
C LEU A 296 -33.39 33.52 0.73
N PHE A 297 -33.64 32.94 -0.44
CA PHE A 297 -32.59 32.50 -1.36
C PHE A 297 -32.32 33.52 -2.48
N ASP A 298 -33.31 34.33 -2.85
CA ASP A 298 -33.17 35.31 -3.95
C ASP A 298 -32.36 36.56 -3.57
N LYS A 299 -32.03 36.75 -2.29
CA LYS A 299 -31.13 37.81 -1.80
C LYS A 299 -29.68 37.60 -2.22
N TYR A 300 -29.27 36.35 -2.43
CA TYR A 300 -27.87 35.99 -2.65
C TYR A 300 -27.57 35.85 -4.16
N ASP A 301 -26.51 36.51 -4.63
CA ASP A 301 -26.07 36.42 -6.02
C ASP A 301 -25.13 35.21 -6.21
N PRO A 302 -25.40 34.28 -7.15
CA PRO A 302 -24.46 33.21 -7.49
C PRO A 302 -23.08 33.70 -7.94
N ALA A 303 -22.95 34.96 -8.39
CA ALA A 303 -21.67 35.54 -8.80
C ALA A 303 -20.63 35.54 -7.66
N GLU A 304 -21.03 35.71 -6.39
CA GLU A 304 -20.13 35.67 -5.23
C GLU A 304 -19.35 34.35 -5.11
N ASN A 305 -19.91 33.26 -5.65
CA ASN A 305 -19.30 31.93 -5.64
C ASN A 305 -18.27 31.75 -6.77
N THR A 306 -18.38 32.55 -7.84
CA THR A 306 -17.55 32.43 -9.06
C THR A 306 -16.27 33.25 -9.01
N VAL A 307 -16.28 34.41 -8.34
CA VAL A 307 -15.15 35.36 -8.33
C VAL A 307 -13.90 34.80 -7.65
N ALA A 308 -14.07 33.97 -6.61
CA ALA A 308 -12.94 33.45 -5.84
C ALA A 308 -12.17 32.30 -6.51
N PHE A 309 -12.78 31.60 -7.48
CA PHE A 309 -12.21 30.38 -8.07
C PHE A 309 -11.65 30.60 -9.48
N GLN A 310 -12.33 31.41 -10.30
CA GLN A 310 -11.92 31.75 -11.67
C GLN A 310 -10.50 32.35 -11.75
N SER A 311 -9.99 32.90 -10.65
CA SER A 311 -8.66 33.50 -10.58
C SER A 311 -7.51 32.49 -10.68
N LYS A 312 -7.72 31.19 -10.43
CA LYS A 312 -6.62 30.22 -10.37
C LYS A 312 -6.25 29.63 -11.73
N ILE A 313 -7.22 29.26 -12.57
CA ILE A 313 -6.91 28.74 -13.91
C ILE A 313 -6.71 29.89 -14.91
N MET A 314 -7.40 31.02 -14.77
CA MET A 314 -7.09 32.21 -15.60
C MET A 314 -5.75 32.87 -15.25
N ALA A 315 -5.17 32.55 -14.09
CA ALA A 315 -3.78 32.90 -13.79
C ALA A 315 -2.77 32.00 -14.52
N ASN A 316 -3.18 30.84 -15.05
CA ASN A 316 -2.32 30.07 -15.95
C ASN A 316 -2.29 30.80 -17.28
N GLN A 317 -1.17 31.45 -17.55
CA GLN A 317 -0.95 32.19 -18.78
C GLN A 317 -1.09 31.23 -19.97
N VAL A 318 -2.17 31.38 -20.73
CA VAL A 318 -2.35 30.66 -21.99
C VAL A 318 -1.21 31.10 -22.91
N PRO A 319 -0.45 30.17 -23.50
CA PRO A 319 0.60 30.56 -24.43
C PRO A 319 0.04 31.41 -25.58
N HIS A 320 0.71 32.51 -25.91
CA HIS A 320 0.26 33.50 -26.90
C HIS A 320 -0.07 32.93 -28.29
N PHE A 321 0.44 31.75 -28.65
CA PHE A 321 0.12 31.10 -29.93
C PHE A 321 -1.22 30.34 -29.91
N ILE A 322 -1.76 30.02 -28.73
CA ILE A 322 -3.12 29.47 -28.53
C ILE A 322 -4.12 30.60 -28.26
N ASP A 323 -3.64 31.72 -27.72
CA ASP A 323 -4.47 32.88 -27.38
C ASP A 323 -5.06 33.55 -28.64
N ILE A 324 -6.33 33.24 -28.91
CA ILE A 324 -7.10 33.82 -30.02
C ILE A 324 -7.55 35.25 -29.67
N GLU A 325 -7.67 35.61 -28.38
CA GLU A 325 -8.06 36.95 -27.96
C GLU A 325 -6.95 37.97 -28.26
N ALA A 326 -5.69 37.59 -28.05
CA ALA A 326 -4.54 38.38 -28.48
C ALA A 326 -4.50 38.62 -30.01
N ASN A 327 -5.07 37.72 -30.82
CA ASN A 327 -5.19 37.93 -32.26
C ASN A 327 -6.24 38.97 -32.65
N GLU A 328 -7.21 39.26 -31.77
CA GLU A 328 -8.24 40.28 -32.00
C GLU A 328 -7.62 41.70 -32.05
N GLU A 329 -6.58 41.95 -31.26
CA GLU A 329 -5.80 43.20 -31.29
C GLU A 329 -5.07 43.38 -32.64
N ASN A 330 -4.54 42.28 -33.19
CA ASN A 330 -3.77 42.29 -34.45
C ASN A 330 -4.65 42.40 -35.70
N GLN A 331 -5.80 41.70 -35.74
CA GLN A 331 -6.69 41.69 -36.92
C GLN A 331 -7.62 42.90 -37.00
N GLY A 332 -7.51 43.86 -36.08
CA GLY A 332 -8.18 45.15 -36.20
C GLY A 332 -9.65 45.13 -35.78
N GLY A 333 -10.02 44.34 -34.78
CA GLY A 333 -11.36 44.37 -34.17
C GLY A 333 -11.78 45.76 -33.66
N PHE A 334 -10.80 46.64 -33.37
CA PHE A 334 -11.01 48.05 -33.03
C PHE A 334 -10.76 49.05 -34.18
N LYS A 335 -10.18 48.62 -35.31
CA LYS A 335 -9.84 49.52 -36.44
C LYS A 335 -11.07 49.88 -37.29
N SER A 336 -12.05 48.98 -37.40
CA SER A 336 -13.38 49.33 -37.87
C SER A 336 -14.24 49.63 -36.65
N GLY A 337 -14.64 50.88 -36.42
CA GLY A 337 -15.43 51.31 -35.25
C GLY A 337 -16.85 50.71 -35.13
N ASN A 338 -17.11 49.57 -35.76
CA ASN A 338 -18.35 48.82 -35.64
C ASN A 338 -18.28 47.94 -34.40
N ALA A 339 -19.21 48.15 -33.47
CA ALA A 339 -19.39 47.22 -32.37
C ALA A 339 -19.76 45.83 -32.91
N LYS A 340 -19.30 44.77 -32.25
CA LYS A 340 -19.63 43.37 -32.57
C LYS A 340 -21.15 43.21 -32.75
N ASP A 341 -21.57 42.35 -33.67
CA ASP A 341 -22.99 42.10 -33.96
C ASP A 341 -23.75 41.67 -32.67
N VAL A 342 -25.06 41.90 -32.61
CA VAL A 342 -25.93 41.56 -31.47
C VAL A 342 -25.85 40.07 -31.12
N GLU A 343 -25.63 39.22 -32.12
CA GLU A 343 -25.41 37.78 -31.92
C GLU A 343 -24.01 37.44 -31.37
N MET A 344 -23.02 38.28 -31.69
CA MET A 344 -21.64 38.20 -31.20
C MET A 344 -21.46 38.92 -29.85
N ARG A 345 -22.54 39.48 -29.30
CA ARG A 345 -22.55 40.06 -27.95
C ARG A 345 -23.02 39.05 -26.92
N PRO A 346 -22.41 39.05 -25.73
CA PRO A 346 -22.87 38.24 -24.61
C PRO A 346 -24.36 38.50 -24.32
N ARG A 347 -25.23 37.49 -24.45
CA ARG A 347 -26.68 37.59 -24.15
C ARG A 347 -26.95 37.50 -22.63
N ALA A 348 -28.15 37.84 -22.15
CA ALA A 348 -28.51 37.78 -20.71
C ALA A 348 -28.28 36.41 -20.01
N ASN A 349 -28.03 35.33 -20.76
CA ASN A 349 -27.73 33.98 -20.27
C ASN A 349 -26.25 33.72 -19.89
N ILE A 350 -25.34 34.71 -19.98
CA ILE A 350 -23.92 34.56 -19.59
C ILE A 350 -23.73 34.07 -18.14
N PRO A 351 -24.53 34.50 -17.14
CA PRO A 351 -24.32 34.05 -15.77
C PRO A 351 -24.39 32.53 -15.64
N ILE A 352 -25.23 31.87 -16.45
CA ILE A 352 -25.38 30.41 -16.50
C ILE A 352 -24.09 29.75 -17.03
N VAL A 353 -23.51 30.29 -18.10
CA VAL A 353 -22.27 29.75 -18.67
C VAL A 353 -21.11 29.95 -17.69
N LYS A 354 -21.06 31.09 -16.99
CA LYS A 354 -20.04 31.36 -15.96
C LYS A 354 -20.15 30.39 -14.78
N THR A 355 -21.36 30.06 -14.33
CA THR A 355 -21.55 29.08 -13.24
C THR A 355 -21.18 27.66 -13.66
N LEU A 356 -21.54 27.24 -14.88
CA LEU A 356 -21.14 25.94 -15.42
C LEU A 356 -19.62 25.82 -15.59
N ASN A 357 -18.97 26.85 -16.14
CA ASN A 357 -17.51 26.88 -16.30
C ASN A 357 -16.83 26.81 -14.93
N SER A 358 -17.24 27.62 -13.97
CA SER A 358 -16.69 27.60 -12.60
C SER A 358 -16.89 26.23 -11.92
N LEU A 359 -18.03 25.57 -12.14
CA LEU A 359 -18.28 24.24 -11.61
C LEU A 359 -17.37 23.19 -12.26
N SER A 360 -17.22 23.23 -13.59
CA SER A 360 -16.32 22.33 -14.31
C SER A 360 -14.86 22.52 -13.89
N GLU A 361 -14.43 23.77 -13.73
CA GLU A 361 -13.11 24.16 -13.23
C GLU A 361 -12.85 23.53 -11.86
N LYS A 362 -13.85 23.62 -10.97
CA LYS A 362 -13.76 23.09 -9.61
C LYS A 362 -13.72 21.56 -9.56
N ILE A 363 -14.44 20.89 -10.45
CA ILE A 363 -14.39 19.42 -10.56
C ILE A 363 -13.00 19.01 -11.05
N MET A 364 -12.47 19.68 -12.09
CA MET A 364 -11.16 19.38 -12.66
C MET A 364 -10.00 19.71 -11.73
N ALA A 365 -10.09 20.77 -10.93
CA ALA A 365 -9.04 21.16 -9.99
C ALA A 365 -8.74 20.09 -8.91
N ASN A 366 -9.70 19.20 -8.63
CA ASN A 366 -9.51 18.09 -7.69
C ASN A 366 -8.98 16.83 -8.37
N VAL A 367 -8.91 16.79 -9.71
CA VAL A 367 -8.38 15.66 -10.47
C VAL A 367 -6.87 15.88 -10.60
N ALA A 368 -6.09 14.86 -10.21
CA ALA A 368 -4.65 14.90 -10.42
C ALA A 368 -4.37 15.05 -11.93
N PRO A 369 -3.56 16.03 -12.34
CA PRO A 369 -3.28 16.23 -13.75
C PRO A 369 -2.52 15.01 -14.30
N SER A 370 -3.09 14.34 -15.30
CA SER A 370 -2.51 13.15 -15.93
C SER A 370 -1.22 13.44 -16.70
N ASP A 371 -1.01 14.71 -17.06
CA ASP A 371 -0.02 15.14 -18.04
C ASP A 371 1.16 15.89 -17.41
N VAL A 372 1.29 15.86 -16.08
CA VAL A 372 2.46 16.45 -15.40
C VAL A 372 3.64 15.51 -15.59
N ASN A 373 4.45 15.81 -16.60
CA ASN A 373 5.82 15.32 -16.64
C ASN A 373 6.58 15.96 -15.48
N ALA A 374 7.14 15.14 -14.59
CA ALA A 374 7.92 15.59 -13.43
C ALA A 374 9.15 16.45 -13.82
N ASP A 375 9.55 16.41 -15.09
CA ASP A 375 10.70 17.12 -15.64
C ASP A 375 10.42 18.57 -16.08
N ASP A 376 9.16 19.04 -16.05
CA ASP A 376 8.82 20.38 -16.54
C ASP A 376 7.81 21.14 -15.66
N PRO A 377 8.26 21.78 -14.57
CA PRO A 377 7.39 22.52 -13.65
C PRO A 377 6.86 23.85 -14.23
N ASP A 378 7.41 24.34 -15.35
CA ASP A 378 7.03 25.62 -15.98
C ASP A 378 6.12 25.45 -17.21
N GLY A 379 5.86 24.20 -17.62
CA GLY A 379 4.98 23.86 -18.76
C GLY A 379 5.48 24.30 -20.15
N GLY A 380 6.63 24.98 -20.22
CA GLY A 380 7.23 25.47 -21.46
C GLY A 380 7.83 24.37 -22.35
N TYR A 381 8.32 23.28 -21.75
CA TYR A 381 8.85 22.11 -22.46
C TYR A 381 7.72 21.28 -23.10
N ASN A 382 6.56 21.22 -22.45
CA ASN A 382 5.38 20.50 -22.94
C ASN A 382 4.84 21.10 -24.26
N ALA A 383 4.92 22.42 -24.44
CA ALA A 383 4.50 23.10 -25.68
C ALA A 383 5.34 22.69 -26.90
N TYR A 384 6.67 22.58 -26.75
CA TYR A 384 7.56 22.15 -27.84
C TYR A 384 7.37 20.65 -28.17
N VAL A 385 7.12 19.82 -27.16
CA VAL A 385 6.80 18.38 -27.34
C VAL A 385 5.49 18.16 -28.09
N GLN A 386 4.50 19.04 -27.88
CA GLN A 386 3.21 19.05 -28.60
C GLN A 386 3.35 19.55 -30.05
N LEU A 387 4.22 20.54 -30.30
CA LEU A 387 4.54 21.02 -31.66
C LEU A 387 5.37 20.02 -32.48
N ALA A 388 6.11 19.13 -31.81
CA ALA A 388 6.90 18.11 -32.48
C ALA A 388 6.00 17.05 -33.14
N LEU A 389 5.92 17.10 -34.47
CA LEU A 389 5.16 16.17 -35.29
C LEU A 389 5.68 14.73 -35.11
N ARG A 390 4.77 13.77 -35.01
CA ARG A 390 5.09 12.37 -34.70
C ARG A 390 5.91 11.68 -35.80
N ASP A 391 5.80 12.13 -37.04
CA ASP A 391 6.50 11.65 -38.23
C ASP A 391 7.95 12.14 -38.34
N LEU A 392 8.23 13.34 -37.81
CA LEU A 392 9.56 13.94 -37.74
C LEU A 392 10.34 13.56 -36.48
N LYS A 393 9.69 12.91 -35.51
CA LYS A 393 10.39 12.31 -34.37
C LYS A 393 11.18 11.11 -34.89
N GLY A 394 12.50 11.13 -34.74
CA GLY A 394 13.33 9.95 -34.97
C GLY A 394 12.88 8.79 -34.08
N ASP A 395 13.35 7.58 -34.38
CA ASP A 395 13.03 6.40 -33.58
C ASP A 395 13.30 6.68 -32.10
N ALA A 396 12.31 6.38 -31.26
CA ALA A 396 12.45 6.55 -29.82
C ALA A 396 13.70 5.80 -29.36
N LYS A 397 14.57 6.47 -28.58
CA LYS A 397 15.79 5.84 -28.07
C LYS A 397 15.40 4.58 -27.30
N GLU A 398 15.64 3.41 -27.91
CA GLU A 398 15.36 2.15 -27.26
C GLU A 398 16.32 2.00 -26.08
N HIS A 399 15.80 2.08 -24.85
CA HIS A 399 16.57 1.78 -23.63
C HIS A 399 16.77 0.27 -23.44
N ARG A 400 17.09 -0.45 -24.51
CA ARG A 400 17.41 -1.87 -24.43
C ARG A 400 18.85 -2.01 -23.96
N ILE A 401 19.02 -2.57 -22.76
CA ILE A 401 20.33 -3.00 -22.29
C ILE A 401 20.74 -4.20 -23.14
N MET A 402 21.57 -3.98 -24.15
CA MET A 402 22.13 -5.05 -24.97
C MET A 402 23.04 -5.93 -24.12
N LEU A 403 22.54 -7.09 -23.68
CA LEU A 403 23.30 -8.05 -22.90
C LEU A 403 24.26 -8.83 -23.81
N ASN A 404 25.50 -8.35 -23.93
CA ASN A 404 26.56 -9.11 -24.59
C ASN A 404 27.10 -10.20 -23.64
N VAL A 405 26.54 -11.40 -23.73
CA VAL A 405 26.99 -12.58 -22.98
C VAL A 405 28.35 -13.05 -23.52
N LYS A 406 29.42 -12.85 -22.74
CA LYS A 406 30.79 -13.20 -23.14
C LYS A 406 31.09 -14.71 -23.16
N GLU A 407 30.33 -15.51 -22.40
CA GLU A 407 30.62 -16.94 -22.20
C GLU A 407 29.39 -17.82 -22.49
N GLN A 408 28.88 -17.78 -23.72
CA GLN A 408 27.73 -18.59 -24.14
C GLN A 408 27.96 -20.11 -23.93
N ASN A 409 29.19 -20.59 -24.13
CA ASN A 409 29.52 -22.01 -23.95
C ASN A 409 29.36 -22.46 -22.48
N LYS A 410 29.57 -21.57 -21.50
CA LYS A 410 29.35 -21.93 -20.10
C LYS A 410 27.86 -22.02 -19.76
N PHE A 411 27.04 -21.17 -20.39
CA PHE A 411 25.58 -21.20 -20.27
C PHE A 411 24.98 -22.52 -20.79
N PHE A 412 25.50 -23.05 -21.91
CA PHE A 412 25.08 -24.36 -22.42
C PHE A 412 25.68 -25.55 -21.65
N SER A 413 26.74 -25.33 -20.86
CA SER A 413 27.45 -26.41 -20.19
C SER A 413 26.92 -26.80 -18.80
N LYS A 414 26.06 -26.03 -18.11
CA LYS A 414 25.57 -26.44 -16.78
C LYS A 414 24.17 -25.97 -16.40
N HIS A 415 23.33 -26.95 -16.07
CA HIS A 415 22.57 -26.93 -14.82
C HIS A 415 22.64 -28.24 -14.00
N ASP A 416 23.30 -29.29 -14.51
CA ASP A 416 23.57 -30.49 -13.73
C ASP A 416 24.98 -30.38 -13.11
N SER A 417 25.03 -30.18 -11.79
CA SER A 417 26.30 -30.16 -11.03
C SER A 417 26.95 -31.55 -10.92
N ALA A 418 26.20 -32.61 -11.24
CA ALA A 418 26.70 -33.96 -11.41
C ALA A 418 26.44 -34.39 -12.86
N PRO A 419 27.42 -34.96 -13.59
CA PRO A 419 27.11 -35.63 -14.85
C PRO A 419 25.98 -36.63 -14.58
N SER A 420 24.96 -36.65 -15.45
CA SER A 420 23.90 -37.67 -15.35
C SER A 420 24.55 -39.04 -15.22
N LYS A 421 23.92 -39.99 -14.51
CA LYS A 421 24.49 -41.34 -14.33
C LYS A 421 24.91 -41.96 -15.67
N GLN A 422 24.22 -41.60 -16.76
CA GLN A 422 24.56 -41.98 -18.13
C GLN A 422 25.82 -41.29 -18.65
N ALA A 423 25.96 -39.96 -18.46
CA ALA A 423 27.17 -39.22 -18.84
C ALA A 423 28.41 -39.74 -18.11
N ALA A 424 28.30 -40.10 -16.82
CA ALA A 424 29.40 -40.71 -16.06
C ALA A 424 29.77 -42.12 -16.56
N VAL A 425 28.83 -42.83 -17.20
CA VAL A 425 29.11 -44.12 -17.87
C VAL A 425 29.78 -43.89 -19.22
N PHE A 426 29.33 -42.91 -20.00
CA PHE A 426 29.94 -42.55 -21.29
C PHE A 426 31.35 -41.97 -21.16
N GLU A 427 31.63 -41.24 -20.09
CA GLU A 427 32.97 -40.70 -19.80
C GLU A 427 33.99 -41.81 -19.51
N ARG A 428 33.53 -42.98 -19.05
CA ARG A 428 34.38 -44.15 -18.83
C ARG A 428 34.56 -45.02 -20.08
N GLN A 429 33.77 -44.82 -21.12
CA GLN A 429 33.83 -45.62 -22.33
C GLN A 429 34.84 -45.04 -23.32
N VAL A 430 35.66 -45.90 -23.91
CA VAL A 430 36.59 -45.51 -24.98
C VAL A 430 35.84 -45.55 -26.32
N PRO A 431 35.72 -44.41 -27.04
CA PRO A 431 34.89 -44.35 -28.25
C PRO A 431 35.29 -45.34 -29.35
N SER A 432 36.57 -45.67 -29.46
CA SER A 432 37.07 -46.63 -30.46
C SER A 432 36.68 -48.08 -30.17
N GLU A 433 36.61 -48.47 -28.90
CA GLU A 433 36.19 -49.81 -28.49
C GLU A 433 34.69 -49.97 -28.70
N VAL A 434 33.90 -48.96 -28.33
CA VAL A 434 32.45 -48.94 -28.56
C VAL A 434 32.12 -48.99 -30.06
N LEU A 435 32.86 -48.24 -30.90
CA LEU A 435 32.69 -48.33 -32.35
C LEU A 435 33.04 -49.70 -32.90
N PHE A 436 34.08 -50.35 -32.37
CA PHE A 436 34.46 -51.70 -32.78
C PHE A 436 33.40 -52.74 -32.38
N GLU A 437 32.87 -52.65 -31.16
CA GLU A 437 31.76 -53.51 -30.71
C GLU A 437 30.50 -53.28 -31.55
N ILE A 438 30.13 -52.03 -31.83
CA ILE A 438 28.96 -51.72 -32.67
C ILE A 438 29.10 -52.27 -34.09
N VAL A 439 30.29 -52.19 -34.68
CA VAL A 439 30.54 -52.75 -36.03
C VAL A 439 30.49 -54.28 -35.97
N GLY A 440 31.06 -54.91 -34.94
CA GLY A 440 30.97 -56.34 -34.73
C GLY A 440 29.53 -56.83 -34.54
N ASP A 441 28.74 -56.13 -33.71
CA ASP A 441 27.33 -56.44 -33.50
C ASP A 441 26.52 -56.28 -34.79
N LEU A 442 26.77 -55.22 -35.58
CA LEU A 442 26.12 -54.99 -36.87
C LEU A 442 26.41 -56.11 -37.88
N GLU A 443 27.60 -56.71 -37.84
CA GLU A 443 27.97 -57.86 -38.66
C GLU A 443 27.29 -59.17 -38.21
N THR A 444 26.90 -59.27 -36.94
CA THR A 444 26.19 -60.46 -36.40
C THR A 444 24.68 -60.43 -36.60
N LEU A 445 24.11 -59.32 -37.07
CA LEU A 445 22.67 -59.20 -37.30
C LEU A 445 22.23 -60.07 -38.49
N GLU A 446 21.25 -60.94 -38.27
CA GLU A 446 20.72 -61.82 -39.30
C GLU A 446 20.11 -61.02 -40.47
N SER A 447 20.66 -61.25 -41.66
CA SER A 447 20.12 -60.70 -42.90
C SER A 447 18.85 -61.45 -43.29
N ASP A 448 17.75 -60.73 -43.45
CA ASP A 448 16.57 -61.24 -44.16
C ASP A 448 17.01 -61.44 -45.61
N GLY A 449 16.95 -62.66 -46.14
CA GLY A 449 17.63 -63.12 -47.37
C GLY A 449 17.37 -62.33 -48.68
N ALA A 450 16.65 -61.21 -48.61
CA ALA A 450 16.50 -60.16 -49.61
C ALA A 450 17.55 -59.01 -49.51
N GLY A 451 18.58 -59.14 -48.65
CA GLY A 451 19.64 -58.13 -48.49
C GLY A 451 19.28 -56.98 -47.54
N GLY A 452 18.25 -57.16 -46.71
CA GLY A 452 17.89 -56.27 -45.61
C GLY A 452 18.25 -56.88 -44.25
N ILE A 453 18.41 -56.05 -43.23
CA ILE A 453 18.58 -56.51 -41.85
C ILE A 453 17.20 -56.82 -41.29
N ASN A 454 17.00 -58.00 -40.67
CA ASN A 454 15.74 -58.32 -40.01
C ASN A 454 15.63 -57.55 -38.68
N ILE A 455 15.10 -56.33 -38.75
CA ILE A 455 14.96 -55.42 -37.60
C ILE A 455 14.03 -56.04 -36.53
N GLN A 456 13.05 -56.87 -36.93
CA GLN A 456 12.09 -57.46 -35.99
C GLN A 456 12.72 -58.55 -35.11
N ALA A 457 13.54 -59.42 -35.71
CA ALA A 457 14.33 -60.42 -34.98
C ALA A 457 15.41 -59.75 -34.10
N ALA A 458 16.06 -58.70 -34.62
CA ALA A 458 17.07 -57.92 -33.89
C ALA A 458 16.51 -57.16 -32.68
N MET A 459 15.25 -56.70 -32.76
CA MET A 459 14.53 -56.06 -31.65
C MET A 459 13.97 -57.08 -30.63
N GLY A 460 14.14 -58.39 -30.85
CA GLY A 460 13.63 -59.44 -29.97
C GLY A 460 12.11 -59.42 -29.83
N PHE A 461 11.40 -58.99 -30.88
CA PHE A 461 9.94 -58.87 -30.88
C PHE A 461 9.32 -60.23 -31.21
N ASP A 462 9.16 -61.07 -30.18
CA ASP A 462 8.52 -62.38 -30.31
C ASP A 462 7.04 -62.28 -29.88
N GLU A 463 6.11 -62.27 -30.86
CA GLU A 463 4.67 -62.23 -30.59
C GLU A 463 4.15 -63.51 -29.89
N GLU A 464 4.89 -64.63 -29.98
CA GLU A 464 4.49 -65.94 -29.46
C GLU A 464 5.12 -66.29 -28.10
N SER A 465 5.99 -65.44 -27.54
CA SER A 465 6.60 -65.69 -26.23
C SER A 465 5.56 -65.56 -25.10
N GLU A 466 4.83 -66.65 -24.84
CA GLU A 466 4.06 -66.83 -23.62
C GLU A 466 4.98 -66.74 -22.40
N SER A 467 4.54 -65.93 -21.45
CA SER A 467 5.24 -65.52 -20.24
C SER A 467 5.28 -66.66 -19.20
N ASP A 468 5.81 -67.84 -19.54
CA ASP A 468 5.83 -69.00 -18.64
C ASP A 468 7.18 -69.75 -18.61
N GLU A 469 8.30 -69.07 -18.90
CA GLU A 469 9.62 -69.60 -18.58
C GLU A 469 10.16 -68.99 -17.28
N ASP A 470 10.43 -69.86 -16.29
CA ASP A 470 11.00 -69.59 -14.95
C ASP A 470 12.42 -68.99 -14.93
N THR A 471 12.89 -68.41 -16.05
CA THR A 471 14.19 -67.74 -16.12
C THR A 471 14.01 -66.22 -16.31
N PRO A 472 14.54 -65.38 -15.40
CA PRO A 472 14.46 -63.94 -15.56
C PRO A 472 15.34 -63.50 -16.74
N LYS A 473 14.73 -63.37 -17.93
CA LYS A 473 15.38 -62.78 -19.10
C LYS A 473 15.66 -61.29 -18.82
N ARG A 474 16.85 -60.81 -19.20
CA ARG A 474 17.24 -59.41 -18.98
C ARG A 474 16.23 -58.50 -19.69
N PRO A 475 15.73 -57.43 -19.03
CA PRO A 475 14.77 -56.54 -19.65
C PRO A 475 15.40 -55.86 -20.87
N HIS A 476 14.85 -56.16 -22.06
CA HIS A 476 15.26 -55.58 -23.33
C HIS A 476 14.22 -54.55 -23.81
N VAL A 477 14.70 -53.50 -24.47
CA VAL A 477 13.86 -52.43 -25.03
C VAL A 477 13.01 -53.02 -26.16
N GLY A 478 11.68 -52.91 -26.06
CA GLY A 478 10.74 -53.52 -27.02
C GLY A 478 10.11 -54.84 -26.56
N SER A 479 10.60 -55.44 -25.48
CA SER A 479 9.94 -56.62 -24.88
C SER A 479 8.55 -56.31 -24.35
N ARG A 480 7.63 -57.29 -24.39
CA ARG A 480 6.26 -57.13 -23.87
C ARG A 480 6.23 -56.69 -22.40
N PHE A 481 7.17 -57.17 -21.58
CA PHE A 481 7.29 -56.72 -20.18
C PHE A 481 7.69 -55.24 -20.07
N ALA A 482 8.65 -54.78 -20.88
CA ALA A 482 9.03 -53.37 -20.93
C ALA A 482 7.88 -52.47 -21.44
N LEU A 483 7.12 -52.95 -22.44
CA LEU A 483 5.91 -52.27 -22.93
C LEU A 483 4.81 -52.20 -21.88
N LEU A 484 4.58 -53.28 -21.12
CA LEU A 484 3.61 -53.29 -20.02
C LEU A 484 4.06 -52.40 -18.85
N ALA A 485 5.36 -52.36 -18.54
CA ALA A 485 5.91 -51.47 -17.52
C ALA A 485 5.79 -49.99 -17.94
N ALA A 486 6.08 -49.69 -19.21
CA ALA A 486 5.92 -48.36 -19.79
C ALA A 486 4.45 -47.94 -19.84
N ASP A 487 3.54 -48.82 -20.29
CA ASP A 487 2.09 -48.55 -20.30
C ASP A 487 1.56 -48.30 -18.89
N LYS A 488 2.01 -49.09 -17.90
CA LYS A 488 1.68 -48.87 -16.49
C LYS A 488 2.17 -47.52 -15.98
N ASP A 489 3.38 -47.10 -16.38
CA ASP A 489 3.94 -45.80 -15.97
C ASP A 489 3.23 -44.62 -16.66
N ILE A 490 2.94 -44.74 -17.97
CA ILE A 490 2.12 -43.78 -18.72
C ILE A 490 0.74 -43.65 -18.09
N MET A 491 0.06 -44.77 -17.82
CA MET A 491 -1.25 -44.78 -17.17
C MET A 491 -1.21 -44.20 -15.76
N LYS A 492 -0.12 -44.41 -15.02
CA LYS A 492 0.10 -43.77 -13.70
C LYS A 492 0.23 -42.25 -13.86
N GLY A 493 1.02 -41.78 -14.82
CA GLY A 493 1.18 -40.35 -15.15
C GLY A 493 -0.13 -39.70 -15.59
N VAL A 494 -0.89 -40.35 -16.49
CA VAL A 494 -2.20 -39.88 -16.95
C VAL A 494 -3.20 -39.78 -15.80
N ARG A 495 -3.25 -40.77 -14.90
CA ARG A 495 -4.09 -40.71 -13.69
C ARG A 495 -3.68 -39.58 -12.77
N GLN A 496 -2.39 -39.36 -12.56
CA GLN A 496 -1.87 -38.28 -11.73
C GLN A 496 -2.21 -36.90 -12.32
N GLN A 497 -2.02 -36.70 -13.62
CA GLN A 497 -2.36 -35.45 -14.30
C GLN A 497 -3.87 -35.19 -14.28
N ARG A 498 -4.68 -36.25 -14.46
CA ARG A 498 -6.14 -36.14 -14.37
C ARG A 498 -6.59 -35.75 -12.96
N ALA A 499 -6.00 -36.36 -11.93
CA ALA A 499 -6.28 -36.02 -10.54
C ALA A 499 -5.88 -34.57 -10.21
N GLN A 500 -4.74 -34.09 -10.71
CA GLN A 500 -4.31 -32.70 -10.53
C GLN A 500 -5.20 -31.68 -11.25
N LYS A 501 -5.64 -32.00 -12.48
CA LYS A 501 -6.39 -31.06 -13.32
C LYS A 501 -7.86 -30.95 -12.94
N TYR A 502 -8.49 -32.06 -12.55
CA TYR A 502 -9.92 -32.10 -12.30
C TYR A 502 -10.28 -32.24 -10.82
N GLY A 503 -9.32 -32.60 -9.96
CA GLY A 503 -9.61 -32.99 -8.58
C GLY A 503 -10.59 -34.17 -8.51
N HIS A 504 -10.93 -34.59 -7.30
CA HIS A 504 -12.18 -35.29 -7.08
C HIS A 504 -13.19 -34.27 -6.52
N GLU A 505 -14.46 -34.32 -6.94
CA GLU A 505 -15.50 -33.41 -6.42
C GLU A 505 -15.64 -33.49 -4.89
N THR A 506 -15.28 -34.65 -4.30
CA THR A 506 -15.25 -34.87 -2.84
C THR A 506 -14.02 -34.28 -2.13
N ASP A 507 -12.95 -33.96 -2.86
CA ASP A 507 -11.66 -33.50 -2.30
C ASP A 507 -11.70 -32.03 -1.85
N ALA A 508 -12.66 -31.26 -2.37
CA ALA A 508 -12.87 -29.86 -1.97
C ALA A 508 -13.48 -29.73 -0.56
N ALA A 509 -14.26 -30.72 -0.12
CA ALA A 509 -14.88 -30.74 1.20
C ALA A 509 -14.14 -31.64 2.19
N GLU A 510 -13.60 -32.77 1.72
CA GLU A 510 -12.90 -33.77 2.54
C GLU A 510 -11.56 -34.15 1.87
N PRO A 511 -10.52 -33.30 1.96
CA PRO A 511 -9.24 -33.56 1.33
C PRO A 511 -8.67 -34.89 1.83
N MET A 512 -8.39 -35.81 0.90
CA MET A 512 -7.93 -37.18 1.20
C MET A 512 -8.83 -37.99 2.15
N GLY A 513 -10.11 -37.62 2.30
CA GLY A 513 -11.07 -38.25 3.22
C GLY A 513 -10.90 -37.84 4.67
N LEU A 514 -10.32 -36.66 4.93
CA LEU A 514 -10.25 -36.07 6.26
C LEU A 514 -11.56 -35.35 6.62
N PRO A 515 -12.05 -35.47 7.88
CA PRO A 515 -13.16 -34.66 8.39
C PRO A 515 -12.91 -33.15 8.25
N VAL A 516 -13.98 -32.38 8.06
CA VAL A 516 -13.91 -30.92 7.86
C VAL A 516 -13.21 -30.18 9.01
N GLU A 517 -13.40 -30.62 10.25
CA GLU A 517 -12.74 -30.01 11.41
C GLU A 517 -11.22 -30.24 11.40
N ILE A 518 -10.78 -31.46 11.06
CA ILE A 518 -9.36 -31.76 10.93
C ILE A 518 -8.77 -31.02 9.73
N SER A 519 -9.47 -30.96 8.60
CA SER A 519 -8.95 -30.23 7.43
C SER A 519 -8.79 -28.75 7.73
N ARG A 520 -9.72 -28.15 8.47
CA ARG A 520 -9.62 -26.76 8.96
C ARG A 520 -8.44 -26.59 9.92
N LYS A 521 -8.24 -27.50 10.87
CA LYS A 521 -7.06 -27.51 11.76
C LYS A 521 -5.76 -27.68 10.98
N CYS A 522 -5.71 -28.55 9.96
CA CYS A 522 -4.56 -28.70 9.08
C CYS A 522 -4.28 -27.42 8.30
N SER A 523 -5.31 -26.75 7.77
CA SER A 523 -5.16 -25.47 7.08
C SER A 523 -4.63 -24.38 8.00
N LEU A 524 -5.11 -24.33 9.25
CA LEU A 524 -4.69 -23.34 10.23
C LEU A 524 -3.23 -23.59 10.68
N THR A 525 -2.90 -24.83 11.02
CA THR A 525 -1.53 -25.23 11.36
C THR A 525 -0.56 -25.04 10.19
N HIS A 526 -1.00 -25.26 8.95
CA HIS A 526 -0.24 -24.93 7.74
C HIS A 526 0.03 -23.44 7.63
N ALA A 527 -1.01 -22.61 7.74
CA ALA A 527 -0.87 -21.16 7.69
C ALA A 527 0.08 -20.64 8.77
N THR A 528 -0.08 -21.08 10.02
CA THR A 528 0.78 -20.63 11.12
C THR A 528 2.22 -21.14 11.00
N THR A 529 2.42 -22.35 10.52
CA THR A 529 3.77 -22.90 10.25
C THR A 529 4.48 -22.13 9.14
N ILE A 530 3.77 -21.78 8.06
CA ILE A 530 4.33 -20.96 6.98
C ILE A 530 4.70 -19.56 7.48
N GLU A 531 3.92 -18.99 8.39
CA GLU A 531 4.29 -17.70 8.99
C GLU A 531 5.59 -17.76 9.78
N PHE A 532 5.78 -18.78 10.61
CA PHE A 532 7.06 -18.96 11.30
C PHE A 532 8.20 -19.22 10.31
N LEU A 533 7.93 -19.91 9.20
CA LEU A 533 8.91 -20.13 8.15
C LEU A 533 9.28 -18.82 7.42
N HIS A 534 8.31 -17.97 7.10
CA HIS A 534 8.56 -16.64 6.54
C HIS A 534 9.37 -15.77 7.50
N GLN A 535 9.02 -15.76 8.78
CA GLN A 535 9.76 -15.02 9.81
C GLN A 535 11.20 -15.53 9.94
N PHE A 536 11.38 -16.85 9.92
CA PHE A 536 12.70 -17.49 9.95
C PHE A 536 13.55 -17.08 8.75
N TRP A 537 13.06 -17.22 7.51
CA TRP A 537 13.86 -16.87 6.33
C TRP A 537 14.13 -15.36 6.23
N ASN A 538 13.17 -14.52 6.62
CA ASN A 538 13.37 -13.08 6.69
C ASN A 538 14.43 -12.67 7.71
N ALA A 539 14.63 -13.44 8.79
CA ALA A 539 15.70 -13.22 9.74
C ALA A 539 17.02 -13.85 9.27
N PHE A 540 16.95 -15.07 8.73
CA PHE A 540 18.12 -15.89 8.41
C PHE A 540 18.90 -15.30 7.23
N LEU A 541 18.20 -14.67 6.28
CA LEU A 541 18.79 -14.06 5.10
C LEU A 541 19.00 -12.55 5.23
N SER A 542 18.69 -11.91 6.37
CA SER A 542 18.84 -10.45 6.47
C SER A 542 20.29 -10.01 6.63
N GLY A 543 21.17 -10.88 7.15
CA GLY A 543 22.57 -10.54 7.39
C GLY A 543 22.80 -9.59 8.57
N ASP A 544 21.77 -9.31 9.37
CA ASP A 544 21.86 -8.42 10.54
C ASP A 544 22.26 -9.20 11.81
N PRO A 545 23.36 -8.84 12.50
CA PRO A 545 23.81 -9.56 13.68
C PRO A 545 22.85 -9.41 14.87
N ASP A 546 22.13 -8.30 14.97
CA ASP A 546 21.18 -8.03 16.06
C ASP A 546 19.99 -9.01 16.06
N ARG A 547 19.70 -9.63 14.90
CA ARG A 547 18.60 -10.58 14.73
C ARG A 547 19.00 -12.04 14.99
N ALA A 548 20.28 -12.29 15.31
CA ALA A 548 20.76 -13.63 15.62
C ALA A 548 20.08 -14.25 16.84
N GLY A 549 19.77 -13.44 17.86
CA GLY A 549 18.98 -13.89 19.01
C GLY A 549 17.57 -14.32 18.63
N GLU A 550 16.92 -13.61 17.69
CA GLU A 550 15.59 -13.96 17.17
C GLU A 550 15.61 -15.32 16.44
N LEU A 551 16.69 -15.61 15.71
CA LEU A 551 16.84 -16.85 14.94
C LEU A 551 16.81 -18.10 15.80
N GLN A 552 17.42 -18.07 16.98
CA GLN A 552 17.38 -19.19 17.91
C GLN A 552 15.95 -19.53 18.32
N TYR A 553 15.14 -18.51 18.65
CA TYR A 553 13.75 -18.71 19.05
C TYR A 553 12.86 -19.15 17.89
N LEU A 554 13.13 -18.66 16.67
CA LEU A 554 12.42 -19.09 15.47
C LEU A 554 12.77 -20.53 15.09
N ALA A 555 14.03 -20.95 15.23
CA ALA A 555 14.41 -22.34 15.00
C ALA A 555 13.69 -23.30 15.99
N GLU A 556 13.57 -22.89 17.26
CA GLU A 556 12.80 -23.65 18.25
C GLU A 556 11.30 -23.70 17.90
N SER A 557 10.72 -22.57 17.46
CA SER A 557 9.30 -22.54 17.06
C SER A 557 9.03 -23.40 15.82
N LEU A 558 9.96 -23.48 14.88
CA LEU A 558 9.90 -24.41 13.75
C LEU A 558 9.93 -25.87 14.25
N GLY A 559 10.76 -26.21 15.23
CA GLY A 559 10.75 -27.52 15.91
C GLY A 559 9.40 -27.86 16.53
N ARG A 560 8.82 -26.90 17.28
CA ARG A 560 7.48 -27.05 17.88
C ARG A 560 6.38 -27.16 16.82
N SER A 561 6.53 -26.52 15.66
CA SER A 561 5.56 -26.62 14.56
C SER A 561 5.50 -28.04 13.96
N LEU A 562 6.64 -28.73 13.85
CA LEU A 562 6.69 -30.14 13.44
C LEU A 562 5.95 -31.03 14.44
N ALA A 563 6.18 -30.82 15.75
CA ALA A 563 5.46 -31.54 16.80
C ALA A 563 3.93 -31.31 16.72
N ARG A 564 3.51 -30.08 16.38
CA ARG A 564 2.09 -29.72 16.21
C ARG A 564 1.44 -30.45 15.03
N ILE A 565 2.13 -30.51 13.89
CA ILE A 565 1.66 -31.26 12.72
C ILE A 565 1.47 -32.74 13.08
N ASN A 566 2.42 -33.33 13.82
CA ASN A 566 2.30 -34.70 14.30
C ASN A 566 1.13 -34.88 15.29
N ALA A 567 0.88 -33.92 16.18
CA ALA A 567 -0.25 -33.96 17.11
C ALA A 567 -1.60 -33.91 16.38
N VAL A 568 -1.75 -33.08 15.35
CA VAL A 568 -2.95 -33.06 14.49
C VAL A 568 -3.10 -34.37 13.73
N ALA A 569 -1.99 -34.95 13.27
CA ALA A 569 -2.02 -36.25 12.60
C ALA A 569 -2.48 -37.39 13.55
N GLU A 570 -2.07 -37.35 14.82
CA GLU A 570 -2.54 -38.30 15.85
C GLU A 570 -4.01 -38.08 16.23
N GLU A 571 -4.47 -36.83 16.29
CA GLU A 571 -5.90 -36.53 16.48
C GLU A 571 -6.73 -37.08 15.31
N ALA A 572 -6.23 -36.98 14.09
CA ALA A 572 -6.87 -37.54 12.91
C ALA A 572 -6.97 -39.08 12.93
N ASP A 573 -5.97 -39.76 13.48
CA ASP A 573 -6.04 -41.20 13.70
C ASP A 573 -7.09 -41.58 14.75
N LYS A 574 -7.21 -40.81 15.85
CA LYS A 574 -8.22 -41.05 16.88
C LYS A 574 -9.64 -40.90 16.32
N GLU A 575 -9.91 -39.84 15.56
CA GLU A 575 -11.22 -39.65 14.92
C GLU A 575 -11.52 -40.76 13.91
N ARG A 576 -10.51 -41.17 13.12
CA ARG A 576 -10.65 -42.31 12.20
C ARG A 576 -10.96 -43.62 12.95
N GLU A 577 -10.30 -43.88 14.06
CA GLU A 577 -10.56 -45.05 14.91
C GLU A 577 -11.96 -45.03 15.51
N GLU A 578 -12.47 -43.86 15.89
CA GLU A 578 -13.83 -43.69 16.39
C GLU A 578 -14.88 -43.97 15.30
N ILE A 579 -14.66 -43.50 14.08
CA ILE A 579 -15.51 -43.82 12.91
C ILE A 579 -15.48 -45.33 12.63
N ILE A 580 -14.31 -45.96 12.72
CA ILE A 580 -14.17 -47.41 12.57
C ILE A 580 -14.93 -48.15 13.69
N ARG A 581 -14.86 -47.65 14.93
CA ARG A 581 -15.52 -48.25 16.11
C ARG A 581 -17.04 -48.12 16.03
N SER A 582 -17.56 -46.96 15.65
CA SER A 582 -19.00 -46.73 15.46
C SER A 582 -19.54 -47.62 14.34
N ARG A 583 -18.83 -47.69 13.21
CA ARG A 583 -19.22 -48.55 12.08
C ARG A 583 -19.20 -50.04 12.44
N LYS A 584 -18.20 -50.49 13.20
CA LYS A 584 -18.16 -51.86 13.74
C LYS A 584 -19.33 -52.15 14.68
N LYS A 585 -19.77 -51.18 15.48
CA LYS A 585 -20.95 -51.29 16.35
C LYS A 585 -22.25 -51.39 15.54
N GLU A 586 -22.43 -50.53 14.54
CA GLU A 586 -23.58 -50.58 13.62
C GLU A 586 -23.69 -51.94 12.90
N ILE A 587 -22.57 -52.47 12.42
CA ILE A 587 -22.54 -53.79 11.77
C ILE A 587 -22.93 -54.90 12.76
N ARG A 588 -22.50 -54.80 14.02
CA ARG A 588 -22.86 -55.75 15.08
C ARG A 588 -24.35 -55.68 15.40
N ASP A 589 -24.90 -54.48 15.56
CA ASP A 589 -26.32 -54.26 15.87
C ASP A 589 -27.21 -54.69 14.69
N HIS A 590 -26.77 -54.44 13.46
CA HIS A 590 -27.43 -54.91 12.24
C HIS A 590 -27.42 -56.45 12.16
N PHE A 591 -26.28 -57.08 12.48
CA PHE A 591 -26.17 -58.54 12.53
C PHE A 591 -27.09 -59.15 13.59
N GLN A 592 -27.17 -58.55 14.78
CA GLN A 592 -28.10 -58.98 15.84
C GLN A 592 -29.57 -58.83 15.41
N ARG A 593 -29.92 -57.77 14.66
CA ARG A 593 -31.30 -57.53 14.21
C ARG A 593 -31.72 -58.39 13.01
N THR A 594 -30.81 -58.71 12.09
CA THR A 594 -31.16 -59.31 10.79
C THR A 594 -30.53 -60.68 10.51
N GLY A 595 -29.57 -61.12 11.33
CA GLY A 595 -28.80 -62.36 11.11
C GLY A 595 -27.86 -62.35 9.90
N LYS A 596 -27.83 -61.26 9.10
CA LYS A 596 -27.00 -61.15 7.89
C LYS A 596 -25.71 -60.39 8.16
N LYS A 597 -24.56 -61.00 7.82
CA LYS A 597 -23.24 -60.40 8.01
C LYS A 597 -22.90 -59.46 6.85
N ILE A 598 -22.68 -58.18 7.15
CA ILE A 598 -22.15 -57.21 6.20
C ILE A 598 -20.64 -57.41 6.08
N ARG A 599 -20.13 -57.60 4.85
CA ARG A 599 -18.68 -57.60 4.59
C ARG A 599 -18.18 -56.17 4.50
N TRP A 600 -17.44 -55.72 5.51
CA TRP A 600 -16.83 -54.39 5.55
C TRP A 600 -15.35 -54.51 5.94
N ARG A 601 -14.49 -53.76 5.27
CA ARG A 601 -13.05 -53.69 5.56
C ARG A 601 -12.74 -52.34 6.20
N SER A 602 -11.92 -52.38 7.25
CA SER A 602 -11.48 -51.18 7.97
C SER A 602 -10.67 -50.23 7.09
N ASP A 603 -9.98 -50.78 6.08
CA ASP A 603 -9.11 -50.03 5.15
C ASP A 603 -9.89 -49.18 4.15
N ASN A 604 -11.21 -49.39 4.04
CA ASN A 604 -12.06 -48.56 3.17
C ASN A 604 -12.32 -47.17 3.77
N VAL A 605 -12.03 -46.96 5.07
CA VAL A 605 -12.10 -45.65 5.71
C VAL A 605 -10.83 -44.87 5.37
N ARG A 606 -10.98 -43.91 4.45
CA ARG A 606 -9.96 -42.92 4.07
C ARG A 606 -9.73 -41.92 5.21
N GLY A 607 -8.65 -41.14 5.15
CA GLY A 607 -8.23 -40.23 6.23
C GLY A 607 -7.29 -40.87 7.26
N GLY A 608 -7.04 -40.15 8.36
CA GLY A 608 -6.08 -40.52 9.41
C GLY A 608 -4.70 -39.85 9.26
N LYS A 609 -3.73 -40.28 10.08
CA LYS A 609 -2.37 -39.74 10.15
C LYS A 609 -1.64 -39.79 8.82
N ALA A 610 -1.77 -40.88 8.08
CA ALA A 610 -1.13 -41.03 6.77
C ALA A 610 -1.63 -39.97 5.77
N ALA A 611 -2.92 -39.60 5.83
CA ALA A 611 -3.48 -38.56 4.98
C ALA A 611 -3.00 -37.16 5.40
N VAL A 612 -2.93 -36.87 6.71
CA VAL A 612 -2.40 -35.60 7.23
C VAL A 612 -0.93 -35.43 6.89
N ILE A 613 -0.10 -36.47 7.09
CA ILE A 613 1.32 -36.46 6.73
C ILE A 613 1.49 -36.27 5.22
N ALA A 614 0.71 -36.97 4.40
CA ALA A 614 0.77 -36.79 2.94
C ALA A 614 0.38 -35.36 2.50
N LEU A 615 -0.63 -34.77 3.13
CA LEU A 615 -1.07 -33.40 2.87
C LEU A 615 0.00 -32.37 3.28
N MET A 616 0.61 -32.58 4.45
CA MET A 616 1.59 -31.67 5.05
C MET A 616 3.05 -31.98 4.66
N GLN A 617 3.30 -33.00 3.82
CA GLN A 617 4.65 -33.42 3.44
C GLN A 617 5.51 -32.28 2.87
N PRO A 618 5.00 -31.40 1.98
CA PRO A 618 5.81 -30.29 1.48
C PRO A 618 6.22 -29.32 2.59
N THR A 619 5.34 -29.08 3.56
CA THR A 619 5.67 -28.24 4.72
C THR A 619 6.66 -28.91 5.65
N MET A 620 6.55 -30.22 5.89
CA MET A 620 7.54 -30.95 6.68
C MET A 620 8.93 -30.90 6.04
N ASN A 621 9.02 -31.11 4.72
CA ASN A 621 10.28 -30.99 4.00
C ASN A 621 10.88 -29.57 4.07
N ALA A 622 10.02 -28.53 4.03
CA ALA A 622 10.45 -27.15 4.19
C ALA A 622 10.98 -26.84 5.60
N LEU A 623 10.34 -27.39 6.63
CA LEU A 623 10.79 -27.29 8.03
C LEU A 623 12.12 -28.00 8.25
N GLU A 624 12.25 -29.23 7.76
CA GLU A 624 13.48 -30.01 7.85
C GLU A 624 14.64 -29.29 7.15
N LYS A 625 14.39 -28.69 5.98
CA LYS A 625 15.40 -27.88 5.28
C LYS A 625 15.81 -26.65 6.08
N ALA A 626 14.84 -25.90 6.63
CA ALA A 626 15.13 -24.72 7.44
C ALA A 626 15.97 -25.07 8.68
N GLN A 627 15.64 -26.17 9.38
CA GLN A 627 16.41 -26.65 10.53
C GLN A 627 17.81 -27.17 10.13
N ALA A 628 17.93 -27.85 8.99
CA ALA A 628 19.20 -28.33 8.48
C ALA A 628 20.13 -27.17 8.08
N ASP A 629 19.59 -26.14 7.44
CA ASP A 629 20.36 -24.97 7.05
C ASP A 629 20.75 -24.11 8.27
N TYR A 630 19.87 -23.99 9.27
CA TYR A 630 20.19 -23.36 10.56
C TYR A 630 21.31 -24.09 11.31
N SER A 631 21.20 -25.41 11.47
CA SER A 631 22.23 -26.21 12.16
C SER A 631 23.56 -26.20 11.42
N ARG A 632 23.55 -26.17 10.07
CA ARG A 632 24.76 -26.00 9.26
C ARG A 632 25.40 -24.63 9.48
N ALA A 633 24.62 -23.55 9.52
CA ALA A 633 25.12 -22.20 9.77
C ALA A 633 25.73 -22.09 11.17
N LEU A 634 25.03 -22.62 12.17
CA LEU A 634 25.47 -22.63 13.57
C LEU A 634 26.80 -23.40 13.73
N ALA A 635 26.92 -24.56 13.08
CA ALA A 635 28.17 -25.33 13.04
C ALA A 635 29.32 -24.58 12.35
N ALA A 636 29.03 -23.79 11.30
CA ALA A 636 30.04 -22.97 10.62
C ALA A 636 30.53 -21.80 11.49
N GLU A 637 29.69 -21.27 12.38
CA GLU A 637 30.04 -20.23 13.34
C GLU A 637 30.76 -20.77 14.59
N GLY A 638 30.90 -22.10 14.73
CA GLY A 638 31.63 -22.73 15.82
C GLY A 638 30.88 -22.73 17.16
N ILE A 639 29.61 -22.33 17.16
CA ILE A 639 28.72 -22.45 18.31
C ILE A 639 28.22 -23.91 18.29
N GLN A 640 28.19 -24.62 19.41
CA GLN A 640 27.48 -25.88 19.52
C GLN A 640 26.17 -25.61 20.25
N ILE A 641 25.07 -26.18 19.78
CA ILE A 641 23.81 -26.18 20.49
C ILE A 641 24.08 -26.94 21.80
N SER A 642 24.12 -26.24 22.93
CA SER A 642 24.13 -26.88 24.23
C SER A 642 22.88 -27.75 24.33
N THR A 643 23.05 -29.05 24.14
CA THR A 643 22.05 -30.07 24.44
C THR A 643 21.96 -30.21 25.96
N GLU A 644 21.31 -29.25 26.61
CA GLU A 644 20.70 -29.44 27.92
C GLU A 644 19.21 -29.08 27.81
N ALA A 645 18.42 -30.10 27.50
CA ALA A 645 17.01 -30.20 27.85
C ALA A 645 16.70 -31.68 28.08
#